data_AF-A0A0L0DEP8-F1
#
_entry.id   AF-A0A0L0DEP8-F1
#
_cell.length_a   1.000
_cell.length_b   1.000
_cell.length_c   1.000
_cell.angle_alpha   90.00
_cell.angle_beta   90.00
_cell.angle_gamma   90.00
#
_symmetry.space_group_name_H-M   'P 1'
#
loop_
_entity.id
_entity.type
_entity.pdbx_description
1 polymer ?
#
loop_
_entity_poly.entity_id
_entity_poly.type
_entity_poly.pdbx_seq_one_letter_code
_entity_poly.pdbx_strand_id
1 'polypeptide(L)'
;MKLLNAVVVLALVAAVSGADVLKATCELKPAGDNDVSGTIELSQAGVGGVVTFTGTVNNLPDGLHALHVHTYGDVTVTSGKGAGGHWNPHNKTHGCYPSTDRHAGDVGDISVSGGTYTFPGSFERDLLELSGVNSVIGRSLVIHANTDSCTGTAGDAGARLAQCVIGVVDPGTDTQLAHYRNPTGTNTTWAVAVIDDLGAGRNVAGKVWFQHLPSGKVRVYPRLSGSFGEAEQRALHVHTYGKATGTGGHYNPAGVNHALPMGVRHMGDMGNVVSTNGTSPVYSSQRDFDLLDMGAGLDNIIGRAAVMHDGRDTGEQPTGAAGTKIAAGPIGISNGAPAKVTVVIKGTSNAPGVSGLVTLEQLHGPGTPVTISGSVSGLPAGDHAFHIHTYGNPTVADGTGAMGHYNPDGVSHGCSPNARHAGDIGTITAASDGTYTFPADFTRDLIDLTGPRSVVGRAIVIHADRDDCNPPSGNAGSRLAVGVIGLSAVSSLEINSGYAGEEAPPPAFRAVAVMQSIEEPKNSRFEATMYFEQINGDKDLRIYGIVKGLQASSVHGIHVHQNGDLSSATGANLGGHYNPYSVAHGLPPNVRHYGDLGNFAIYKDGTGYVNMVVPGVQMSGVDSIIGRALVFHSGSDKGTGASGDAGVKIAAGVIGICDVNCWPRTLALQPVDEGEKIHPATWVILAVVIVIAIAGIAAGVVFWRKKKANAPDSKLDFI
;
A
#
# COMPACT_ATOMS: atom_id res chain seq x y z
N MET A 1 54.17 41.50 60.24
CA MET A 1 52.95 41.35 59.43
C MET A 1 52.78 39.89 59.09
N LYS A 2 51.83 39.19 59.71
CA LYS A 2 51.52 37.78 59.44
C LYS A 2 50.52 37.72 58.29
N LEU A 3 50.91 37.13 57.15
CA LEU A 3 50.03 36.89 56.02
C LEU A 3 49.18 35.64 56.29
N LEU A 4 47.86 35.81 56.16
CA LEU A 4 46.84 34.79 56.24
C LEU A 4 47.01 33.78 55.08
N ASN A 5 47.04 32.49 55.39
CA ASN A 5 46.68 31.44 54.45
C ASN A 5 45.26 30.98 54.77
N ALA A 6 44.30 31.40 53.95
CA ALA A 6 42.93 30.89 53.99
C ALA A 6 42.89 29.50 53.32
N VAL A 7 42.52 28.48 54.09
CA VAL A 7 42.18 27.15 53.56
C VAL A 7 40.76 27.22 53.04
N VAL A 8 40.59 27.23 51.71
CA VAL A 8 39.29 27.05 51.07
C VAL A 8 39.03 25.55 50.97
N VAL A 9 38.12 25.05 51.82
CA VAL A 9 37.57 23.70 51.68
C VAL A 9 36.53 23.75 50.57
N LEU A 10 36.91 23.35 49.36
CA LEU A 10 35.98 23.17 48.25
C LEU A 10 35.22 21.86 48.48
N ALA A 11 34.03 21.94 49.08
CA ALA A 11 33.10 20.82 49.13
C ALA A 11 32.61 20.54 47.70
N LEU A 12 33.14 19.49 47.08
CA LEU A 12 32.64 18.96 45.81
C LEU A 12 31.27 18.32 46.10
N VAL A 13 30.20 19.11 46.00
CA VAL A 13 28.85 18.55 45.90
C VAL A 13 28.77 17.96 44.50
N ALA A 14 29.02 16.66 44.38
CA ALA A 14 28.59 15.92 43.20
C ALA A 14 27.07 16.02 43.16
N ALA A 15 26.55 16.90 42.30
CA ALA A 15 25.16 16.82 41.91
C ALA A 15 24.98 15.46 41.23
N VAL A 16 24.40 14.50 41.95
CA VAL A 16 23.88 13.28 41.35
C VAL A 16 22.74 13.74 40.46
N SER A 17 23.01 13.94 39.17
CA SER A 17 21.96 14.02 38.17
C SER A 17 21.18 12.71 38.27
N GLY A 18 19.90 12.78 38.67
CA GLY A 18 19.03 11.61 38.64
C GLY A 18 19.11 10.99 37.26
N ALA A 19 19.32 9.67 37.18
CA ALA A 19 19.40 8.97 35.91
C ALA A 19 18.15 9.27 35.07
N ASP A 20 18.33 9.53 33.78
CA ASP A 20 17.21 9.81 32.88
C ASP A 20 16.28 8.60 32.82
N VAL A 21 15.02 8.73 33.29
CA VAL A 21 14.06 7.63 33.28
C VAL A 21 13.10 7.82 32.12
N LEU A 22 13.13 6.89 31.17
CA LEU A 22 12.17 6.82 30.09
C LEU A 22 10.88 6.14 30.59
N LYS A 23 9.71 6.61 30.15
CA LYS A 23 8.39 6.10 30.52
C LYS A 23 7.48 5.99 29.30
N ALA A 24 6.71 4.92 29.25
CA ALA A 24 5.66 4.70 28.28
C ALA A 24 4.41 4.12 28.96
N THR A 25 3.28 4.17 28.27
CA THR A 25 2.02 3.57 28.74
C THR A 25 1.34 2.81 27.62
N CYS A 26 0.53 1.85 28.01
CA CYS A 26 -0.30 1.06 27.11
C CYS A 26 -1.68 0.88 27.78
N GLU A 27 -2.69 1.56 27.25
CA GLU A 27 -4.08 1.47 27.73
C GLU A 27 -4.78 0.32 26.99
N LEU A 28 -4.79 -0.87 27.59
CA LEU A 28 -5.30 -2.12 27.00
C LEU A 28 -6.79 -2.02 26.69
N LYS A 29 -7.12 -2.36 25.46
CA LYS A 29 -8.49 -2.53 24.97
C LYS A 29 -8.74 -3.99 24.58
N PRO A 30 -9.99 -4.47 24.66
CA PRO A 30 -10.35 -5.80 24.22
C PRO A 30 -9.96 -6.04 22.76
N ALA A 31 -9.43 -7.22 22.48
CA ALA A 31 -9.27 -7.75 21.15
C ALA A 31 -10.27 -8.89 20.91
N GLY A 32 -11.21 -8.70 19.98
CA GLY A 32 -12.35 -9.59 19.77
C GLY A 32 -13.48 -9.37 20.79
N ASP A 33 -14.35 -10.36 20.92
CA ASP A 33 -15.55 -10.27 21.75
C ASP A 33 -15.24 -10.67 23.21
N ASN A 34 -14.55 -9.78 23.93
CA ASN A 34 -14.30 -9.88 25.37
C ASN A 34 -14.25 -8.49 26.03
N ASP A 35 -13.95 -8.43 27.33
CA ASP A 35 -13.90 -7.22 28.14
C ASP A 35 -12.56 -7.03 28.88
N VAL A 36 -11.49 -7.69 28.41
CA VAL A 36 -10.15 -7.54 28.97
C VAL A 36 -9.66 -6.12 28.77
N SER A 37 -9.26 -5.47 29.86
CA SER A 37 -8.84 -4.06 29.85
C SER A 37 -7.80 -3.79 30.93
N GLY A 38 -7.11 -2.65 30.85
CA GLY A 38 -6.10 -2.33 31.85
C GLY A 38 -5.18 -1.19 31.45
N THR A 39 -4.21 -0.91 32.30
CA THR A 39 -3.14 0.04 32.00
C THR A 39 -1.83 -0.56 32.43
N ILE A 40 -0.89 -0.61 31.49
CA ILE A 40 0.48 -1.06 31.72
C ILE A 40 1.39 0.15 31.52
N GLU A 41 2.25 0.42 32.49
CA GLU A 41 3.31 1.42 32.38
C GLU A 41 4.66 0.72 32.24
N LEU A 42 5.49 1.25 31.34
CA LEU A 42 6.84 0.76 31.11
C LEU A 42 7.80 1.86 31.55
N SER A 43 8.88 1.49 32.23
CA SER A 43 9.97 2.43 32.55
C SER A 43 11.34 1.85 32.26
N GLN A 44 12.27 2.68 31.79
CA GLN A 44 13.65 2.28 31.48
C GLN A 44 14.62 3.27 32.15
N ALA A 45 15.54 2.75 32.96
CA ALA A 45 16.57 3.55 33.60
C ALA A 45 17.69 3.87 32.58
N GLY A 46 17.46 4.90 31.77
CA GLY A 46 18.35 5.33 30.70
C GLY A 46 18.36 4.41 29.47
N VAL A 47 18.99 4.88 28.40
CA VAL A 47 19.16 4.10 27.17
C VAL A 47 19.99 2.84 27.46
N GLY A 48 19.49 1.67 27.06
CA GLY A 48 20.15 0.38 27.29
C GLY A 48 19.93 -0.23 28.67
N GLY A 49 19.16 0.42 29.56
CA GLY A 49 18.70 -0.18 30.82
C GLY A 49 17.61 -1.23 30.59
N VAL A 50 17.31 -2.04 31.61
CA VAL A 50 16.17 -2.97 31.57
C VAL A 50 14.85 -2.21 31.60
N VAL A 51 13.83 -2.74 30.92
CA VAL A 51 12.48 -2.17 30.92
C VAL A 51 11.63 -2.85 32.00
N THR A 52 11.13 -2.07 32.94
CA THR A 52 10.26 -2.52 34.03
C THR A 52 8.80 -2.29 33.69
N PHE A 53 7.93 -3.26 33.97
CA PHE A 53 6.49 -3.16 33.79
C PHE A 53 5.79 -2.96 35.13
N THR A 54 4.81 -2.05 35.16
CA THR A 54 3.89 -1.85 36.29
C THR A 54 2.46 -1.67 35.78
N GLY A 55 1.49 -1.72 36.69
CA GLY A 55 0.08 -1.51 36.37
C GLY A 55 -0.76 -2.78 36.51
N THR A 56 -1.96 -2.76 35.94
CA THR A 56 -2.99 -3.79 36.16
C THR A 56 -3.72 -4.15 34.88
N VAL A 57 -4.01 -5.44 34.71
CA VAL A 57 -4.92 -6.01 33.72
C VAL A 57 -6.13 -6.58 34.44
N ASN A 58 -7.33 -6.34 33.94
CA ASN A 58 -8.59 -6.77 34.53
C ASN A 58 -9.39 -7.63 33.53
N ASN A 59 -10.30 -8.43 34.08
CA ASN A 59 -11.17 -9.36 33.35
C ASN A 59 -10.43 -10.39 32.50
N LEU A 60 -9.16 -10.66 32.80
CA LEU A 60 -8.38 -11.66 32.09
C LEU A 60 -8.71 -13.05 32.66
N PRO A 61 -9.03 -14.08 31.84
CA PRO A 61 -9.36 -15.41 32.35
C PRO A 61 -8.28 -15.99 33.26
N ASP A 62 -8.68 -16.90 34.16
CA ASP A 62 -7.71 -17.61 34.99
C ASP A 62 -6.85 -18.53 34.12
N GLY A 63 -5.53 -18.48 34.31
CA GLY A 63 -4.60 -19.27 33.52
C GLY A 63 -3.30 -18.53 33.18
N LEU A 64 -2.51 -19.15 32.31
CA LEU A 64 -1.30 -18.57 31.74
C LEU A 64 -1.64 -17.88 30.42
N HIS A 65 -1.18 -16.64 30.29
CA HIS A 65 -1.40 -15.82 29.10
C HIS A 65 -0.07 -15.28 28.59
N ALA A 66 0.23 -15.53 27.32
CA ALA A 66 1.41 -14.95 26.72
C ALA A 66 1.25 -13.43 26.57
N LEU A 67 2.27 -12.68 26.98
CA LEU A 67 2.40 -11.24 26.76
C LEU A 67 3.50 -11.03 25.74
N HIS A 68 3.22 -10.29 24.67
CA HIS A 68 4.20 -9.99 23.62
C HIS A 68 4.15 -8.53 23.18
N VAL A 69 5.30 -7.98 22.79
CA VAL A 69 5.36 -6.77 21.97
C VAL A 69 5.35 -7.18 20.50
N HIS A 70 4.42 -6.64 19.74
CA HIS A 70 4.26 -6.93 18.32
C HIS A 70 4.88 -5.83 17.45
N THR A 71 5.16 -6.15 16.19
CA THR A 71 5.85 -5.25 15.26
C THR A 71 5.11 -3.94 15.03
N TYR A 72 3.78 -3.96 14.94
CA TYR A 72 2.99 -2.78 14.62
C TYR A 72 2.15 -2.33 15.82
N GLY A 73 1.94 -1.01 15.92
CA GLY A 73 0.93 -0.40 16.81
C GLY A 73 -0.43 -0.28 16.13
N ASP A 74 -0.68 -1.10 15.12
CA ASP A 74 -1.93 -1.07 14.37
C ASP A 74 -3.03 -1.86 15.11
N VAL A 75 -3.70 -1.17 16.02
CA VAL A 75 -4.82 -1.70 16.81
C VAL A 75 -6.18 -1.50 16.12
N THR A 76 -6.18 -1.21 14.82
CA THR A 76 -7.41 -0.91 14.06
C THR A 76 -8.27 -2.14 13.75
N VAL A 77 -7.69 -3.33 13.90
CA VAL A 77 -8.35 -4.63 13.74
C VAL A 77 -8.72 -5.16 15.11
N THR A 78 -10.01 -5.37 15.36
CA THR A 78 -10.51 -5.81 16.66
C THR A 78 -9.95 -7.17 17.07
N SER A 79 -9.73 -8.12 16.15
CA SER A 79 -9.08 -9.41 16.48
C SER A 79 -7.60 -9.30 16.88
N GLY A 80 -7.03 -8.09 16.85
CA GLY A 80 -5.64 -7.82 17.16
C GLY A 80 -4.67 -8.11 16.02
N LYS A 81 -5.10 -8.75 14.92
CA LYS A 81 -4.21 -9.14 13.79
C LYS A 81 -3.44 -7.98 13.17
N GLY A 82 -3.96 -6.75 13.24
CA GLY A 82 -3.29 -5.55 12.75
C GLY A 82 -1.89 -5.37 13.34
N ALA A 83 -1.66 -5.78 14.59
CA ALA A 83 -0.35 -5.70 15.23
C ALA A 83 0.77 -6.52 14.53
N GLY A 84 0.44 -7.45 13.63
CA GLY A 84 1.42 -8.29 12.91
C GLY A 84 2.06 -9.34 13.81
N GLY A 85 3.30 -9.74 13.48
CA GLY A 85 4.12 -10.69 14.25
C GLY A 85 4.81 -10.07 15.46
N HIS A 86 5.64 -10.84 16.16
CA HIS A 86 6.39 -10.36 17.33
C HIS A 86 7.52 -9.41 16.89
N TRP A 87 7.84 -8.44 17.76
CA TRP A 87 8.90 -7.48 17.47
C TRP A 87 10.28 -8.17 17.46
N ASN A 88 10.91 -8.23 16.28
CA ASN A 88 12.15 -8.97 16.06
C ASN A 88 13.24 -8.13 15.36
N PRO A 89 13.79 -7.10 16.02
CA PRO A 89 14.81 -6.23 15.43
C PRO A 89 16.14 -6.95 15.16
N HIS A 90 16.38 -8.07 15.82
CA HIS A 90 17.65 -8.80 15.79
C HIS A 90 17.61 -10.04 14.89
N ASN A 91 16.52 -10.23 14.15
CA ASN A 91 16.29 -11.39 13.27
C ASN A 91 16.57 -12.73 13.97
N LYS A 92 16.06 -12.86 15.19
CA LYS A 92 16.15 -14.09 16.00
C LYS A 92 15.00 -15.02 15.67
N THR A 93 15.16 -16.29 16.03
CA THR A 93 14.02 -17.21 16.09
C THR A 93 13.14 -16.89 17.28
N HIS A 94 11.86 -17.28 17.22
CA HIS A 94 10.95 -17.22 18.35
C HIS A 94 11.49 -18.01 19.55
N GLY A 95 11.28 -17.53 20.77
CA GLY A 95 11.70 -18.25 21.98
C GLY A 95 11.10 -17.68 23.27
N CYS A 96 11.25 -18.40 24.37
CA CYS A 96 10.68 -17.98 25.66
C CYS A 96 11.67 -17.23 26.54
N TYR A 97 11.16 -16.24 27.29
CA TYR A 97 11.88 -15.63 28.40
C TYR A 97 12.28 -16.71 29.44
N PRO A 98 13.51 -16.71 30.00
CA PRO A 98 14.55 -15.68 29.89
C PRO A 98 15.62 -15.92 28.81
N SER A 99 15.43 -16.83 27.84
CA SER A 99 16.43 -17.09 26.78
C SER A 99 16.74 -15.82 25.98
N THR A 100 17.99 -15.40 25.82
CA THR A 100 18.31 -14.23 24.97
C THR A 100 18.27 -14.54 23.48
N ASP A 101 18.15 -15.82 23.11
CA ASP A 101 17.88 -16.25 21.73
C ASP A 101 16.36 -16.36 21.53
N ARG A 102 15.74 -15.19 21.40
CA ARG A 102 14.29 -15.01 21.19
C ARG A 102 14.04 -13.68 20.48
N HIS A 103 12.82 -13.44 20.01
CA HIS A 103 12.47 -12.09 19.55
C HIS A 103 12.53 -11.10 20.71
N ALA A 104 12.90 -9.84 20.46
CA ALA A 104 12.87 -8.83 21.51
C ALA A 104 11.48 -8.70 22.15
N GLY A 105 10.43 -8.85 21.33
CA GLY A 105 9.03 -8.79 21.74
C GLY A 105 8.51 -10.03 22.47
N ASP A 106 9.29 -11.11 22.61
CA ASP A 106 8.90 -12.29 23.38
C ASP A 106 9.04 -12.00 24.89
N VAL A 107 8.04 -11.29 25.43
CA VAL A 107 8.00 -10.85 26.84
C VAL A 107 7.68 -12.02 27.78
N GLY A 108 6.93 -13.04 27.34
CA GLY A 108 6.66 -14.26 28.11
C GLY A 108 5.35 -14.21 28.87
N ASP A 109 5.08 -15.25 29.66
CA ASP A 109 3.74 -15.48 30.21
C ASP A 109 3.47 -14.76 31.54
N ILE A 110 2.20 -14.39 31.74
CA ILE A 110 1.65 -13.94 33.03
C ILE A 110 0.66 -14.99 33.55
N SER A 111 0.67 -15.20 34.87
CA SER A 111 -0.22 -16.16 35.55
C SER A 111 -1.31 -15.41 36.28
N VAL A 112 -2.56 -15.64 35.91
CA VAL A 112 -3.73 -14.91 36.41
C VAL A 112 -4.61 -15.82 37.24
N SER A 113 -5.06 -15.28 38.37
CA SER A 113 -6.03 -15.90 39.26
C SER A 113 -6.97 -14.82 39.77
N GLY A 114 -8.27 -15.03 39.62
CA GLY A 114 -9.30 -14.10 40.07
C GLY A 114 -9.53 -12.90 39.15
N GLY A 115 -9.22 -13.03 37.86
CA GLY A 115 -9.58 -12.03 36.84
C GLY A 115 -8.69 -10.79 36.73
N THR A 116 -7.90 -10.47 37.76
CA THR A 116 -7.01 -9.29 37.76
C THR A 116 -5.56 -9.71 37.95
N TYR A 117 -4.67 -9.17 37.11
CA TYR A 117 -3.24 -9.32 37.21
C TYR A 117 -2.57 -7.96 37.48
N THR A 118 -1.75 -7.90 38.52
CA THR A 118 -0.94 -6.72 38.85
C THR A 118 0.52 -7.04 38.61
N PHE A 119 1.19 -6.26 37.76
CA PHE A 119 2.61 -6.47 37.50
C PHE A 119 3.43 -6.20 38.77
N PRO A 120 4.28 -7.16 39.20
CA PRO A 120 5.18 -6.91 40.31
C PRO A 120 6.27 -5.92 39.86
N GLY A 121 6.74 -5.06 40.77
CA GLY A 121 7.79 -4.08 40.47
C GLY A 121 9.14 -4.66 40.02
N SER A 122 9.31 -5.99 40.11
CA SER A 122 10.46 -6.74 39.62
C SER A 122 10.24 -7.37 38.23
N PHE A 123 9.13 -7.05 37.54
CA PHE A 123 8.88 -7.56 36.20
C PHE A 123 9.70 -6.78 35.18
N GLU A 124 10.89 -7.30 34.87
CA GLU A 124 11.89 -6.64 34.02
C GLU A 124 12.12 -7.39 32.69
N ARG A 125 12.40 -6.65 31.62
CA ARG A 125 12.74 -7.19 30.29
C ARG A 125 14.02 -6.57 29.75
N ASP A 126 14.93 -7.44 29.36
CA ASP A 126 16.31 -7.16 28.98
C ASP A 126 16.50 -6.82 27.49
N LEU A 127 15.57 -7.24 26.63
CA LEU A 127 15.65 -7.02 25.18
C LEU A 127 14.74 -5.89 24.67
N LEU A 128 14.00 -5.22 25.54
CA LEU A 128 13.14 -4.09 25.16
C LEU A 128 13.86 -2.76 25.35
N GLU A 129 13.56 -1.81 24.48
CA GLU A 129 14.07 -0.44 24.55
C GLU A 129 12.91 0.55 24.39
N LEU A 130 12.94 1.69 25.12
CA LEU A 130 11.95 2.76 24.98
C LEU A 130 12.42 3.93 24.09
N SER A 131 13.62 3.83 23.51
CA SER A 131 14.18 4.83 22.59
C SER A 131 15.17 4.17 21.63
N GLY A 132 15.53 4.86 20.54
CA GLY A 132 16.47 4.36 19.54
C GLY A 132 15.82 3.43 18.51
N VAL A 133 16.64 2.94 17.57
CA VAL A 133 16.15 2.17 16.40
C VAL A 133 15.35 0.92 16.76
N ASN A 134 15.57 0.36 17.95
CA ASN A 134 14.92 -0.87 18.40
C ASN A 134 13.74 -0.63 19.32
N SER A 135 13.32 0.63 19.50
CA SER A 135 12.29 1.00 20.45
C SER A 135 10.96 0.30 20.21
N VAL A 136 10.25 0.08 21.31
CA VAL A 136 8.86 -0.41 21.31
C VAL A 136 7.82 0.71 21.26
N ILE A 137 8.23 1.97 21.32
CA ILE A 137 7.28 3.10 21.22
C ILE A 137 6.56 3.07 19.87
N GLY A 138 5.23 3.23 19.92
CA GLY A 138 4.35 3.14 18.76
C GLY A 138 4.12 1.73 18.24
N ARG A 139 4.71 0.71 18.88
CA ARG A 139 4.33 -0.69 18.66
C ARG A 139 3.15 -1.05 19.57
N SER A 140 2.68 -2.29 19.48
CA SER A 140 1.63 -2.76 20.37
C SER A 140 2.11 -3.77 21.39
N LEU A 141 1.47 -3.75 22.55
CA LEU A 141 1.51 -4.82 23.52
C LEU A 141 0.24 -5.66 23.34
N VAL A 142 0.39 -6.98 23.26
CA VAL A 142 -0.71 -7.92 23.02
C VAL A 142 -0.70 -9.00 24.10
N ILE A 143 -1.89 -9.29 24.64
CA ILE A 143 -2.13 -10.41 25.54
C ILE A 143 -2.87 -11.49 24.76
N HIS A 144 -2.36 -12.71 24.80
CA HIS A 144 -2.93 -13.86 24.09
C HIS A 144 -3.78 -14.74 25.03
N ALA A 145 -4.61 -15.59 24.45
CA ALA A 145 -5.54 -16.45 25.16
C ALA A 145 -4.83 -17.61 25.87
N ASN A 146 -3.72 -18.08 25.32
CA ASN A 146 -2.97 -19.23 25.84
C ASN A 146 -1.51 -18.85 26.15
N THR A 147 -0.82 -19.78 26.80
CA THR A 147 0.64 -19.78 26.99
C THR A 147 1.39 -19.80 25.66
N ASP A 148 2.58 -19.19 25.64
CA ASP A 148 3.53 -19.33 24.54
C ASP A 148 4.11 -20.76 24.48
N SER A 149 4.03 -21.42 23.32
CA SER A 149 4.63 -22.74 23.09
C SER A 149 6.16 -22.70 22.96
N CYS A 150 6.76 -21.51 22.89
CA CYS A 150 8.19 -21.26 22.67
C CYS A 150 8.73 -21.78 21.32
N THR A 151 7.86 -22.19 20.38
CA THR A 151 8.25 -22.75 19.08
C THR A 151 7.51 -22.08 17.92
N GLY A 152 7.94 -22.35 16.69
CA GLY A 152 7.33 -21.79 15.49
C GLY A 152 7.75 -20.34 15.20
N THR A 153 6.92 -19.61 14.45
CA THR A 153 7.19 -18.21 14.07
C THR A 153 6.64 -17.18 15.06
N ALA A 154 5.71 -17.57 15.94
CA ALA A 154 5.06 -16.67 16.90
C ALA A 154 4.47 -17.39 18.13
N GLY A 155 4.98 -18.57 18.49
CA GLY A 155 4.62 -19.22 19.75
C GLY A 155 3.24 -19.88 19.85
N ASP A 156 2.37 -19.77 18.83
CA ASP A 156 1.03 -20.39 18.78
C ASP A 156 0.15 -20.13 20.01
N ALA A 157 0.24 -18.93 20.60
CA ALA A 157 -0.47 -18.55 21.84
C ALA A 157 -2.00 -18.35 21.69
N GLY A 158 -2.58 -18.72 20.55
CA GLY A 158 -4.02 -18.66 20.30
C GLY A 158 -4.55 -17.27 19.92
N ALA A 159 -5.81 -16.99 20.27
CA ALA A 159 -6.46 -15.71 19.98
C ALA A 159 -5.84 -14.57 20.80
N ARG A 160 -5.87 -13.35 20.27
CA ARG A 160 -5.45 -12.14 21.00
C ARG A 160 -6.64 -11.67 21.83
N LEU A 161 -6.45 -11.51 23.14
CA LEU A 161 -7.49 -11.09 24.09
C LEU A 161 -7.50 -9.58 24.33
N ALA A 162 -6.33 -8.94 24.36
CA ALA A 162 -6.22 -7.50 24.51
C ALA A 162 -5.03 -6.94 23.74
N GLN A 163 -5.15 -5.67 23.35
CA GLN A 163 -4.11 -4.94 22.63
C GLN A 163 -4.09 -3.45 23.00
N CYS A 164 -2.93 -2.82 22.87
CA CYS A 164 -2.81 -1.37 22.96
C CYS A 164 -1.55 -0.90 22.26
N VAL A 165 -1.51 0.38 21.87
CA VAL A 165 -0.28 1.02 21.40
C VAL A 165 0.53 1.50 22.59
N ILE A 166 1.84 1.25 22.56
CA ILE A 166 2.78 1.73 23.56
C ILE A 166 3.08 3.21 23.25
N GLY A 167 2.43 4.11 23.99
CA GLY A 167 2.55 5.55 23.85
C GLY A 167 3.55 6.17 24.81
N VAL A 168 4.18 7.27 24.41
CA VAL A 168 5.05 8.09 25.27
C VAL A 168 4.21 8.79 26.34
N VAL A 169 4.71 8.83 27.57
CA VAL A 169 4.12 9.65 28.65
C VAL A 169 5.14 10.66 29.16
N ASP A 170 4.67 11.61 29.98
CA ASP A 170 5.51 12.65 30.56
C ASP A 170 6.75 12.04 31.24
N PRO A 171 7.96 12.30 30.72
CA PRO A 171 9.16 11.76 31.32
C PRO A 171 9.53 12.49 32.63
N GLY A 172 9.05 13.72 32.82
CA GLY A 172 9.22 14.54 34.02
C GLY A 172 10.30 15.62 33.91
N THR A 173 11.23 15.54 32.93
CA THR A 173 12.25 16.59 32.67
C THR A 173 12.52 16.81 31.17
N ASP A 174 13.02 18.01 30.82
CA ASP A 174 13.31 18.42 29.43
C ASP A 174 14.43 17.62 28.74
N THR A 175 15.43 17.13 29.49
CA THR A 175 16.55 16.32 28.94
C THR A 175 16.05 14.98 28.39
N GLN A 176 14.99 14.44 28.98
CA GLN A 176 14.40 13.14 28.61
C GLN A 176 13.51 13.23 27.36
N LEU A 177 12.97 14.42 27.04
CA LEU A 177 12.19 14.65 25.83
C LEU A 177 13.01 14.45 24.55
N ALA A 178 14.34 14.64 24.59
CA ALA A 178 15.23 14.43 23.45
C ALA A 178 15.30 12.96 23.00
N HIS A 179 15.03 12.00 23.88
CA HIS A 179 15.00 10.57 23.53
C HIS A 179 13.71 10.18 22.78
N TYR A 180 12.61 10.90 22.99
CA TYR A 180 11.32 10.69 22.31
C TYR A 180 11.13 11.51 21.04
N ARG A 181 12.16 12.28 20.68
CA ARG A 181 12.21 13.04 19.45
C ARG A 181 12.37 12.12 18.24
N ASN A 182 13.05 10.99 18.41
CA ASN A 182 13.19 9.95 17.39
C ASN A 182 13.01 8.55 18.02
N PRO A 183 11.77 8.15 18.35
CA PRO A 183 11.54 6.91 19.07
C PRO A 183 11.87 5.70 18.20
N THR A 184 11.68 5.72 16.88
CA THR A 184 11.84 4.52 16.03
C THR A 184 13.18 4.45 15.30
N GLY A 185 13.91 5.55 15.14
CA GLY A 185 15.18 5.59 14.43
C GLY A 185 15.13 5.24 12.92
N THR A 186 13.96 4.88 12.40
CA THR A 186 13.73 4.42 11.03
C THR A 186 12.52 5.11 10.40
N ASN A 187 12.50 5.17 9.07
CA ASN A 187 11.37 5.72 8.33
C ASN A 187 10.15 4.80 8.42
N THR A 188 9.08 5.30 9.04
CA THR A 188 7.78 4.65 9.04
C THR A 188 6.95 5.19 7.89
N THR A 189 6.54 4.34 6.95
CA THR A 189 5.74 4.77 5.79
C THR A 189 4.30 5.10 6.19
N TRP A 190 3.73 4.34 7.13
CA TRP A 190 2.34 4.47 7.57
C TRP A 190 2.20 4.38 9.09
N ALA A 191 1.32 5.21 9.65
CA ALA A 191 0.92 5.16 11.05
C ALA A 191 -0.58 5.41 11.16
N VAL A 192 -1.14 5.00 12.30
CA VAL A 192 -2.58 5.14 12.56
C VAL A 192 -2.83 5.37 14.04
N ALA A 193 -3.78 6.27 14.33
CA ALA A 193 -4.39 6.41 15.64
C ALA A 193 -5.83 5.91 15.59
N VAL A 194 -6.16 4.94 16.45
CA VAL A 194 -7.55 4.61 16.77
C VAL A 194 -7.99 5.53 17.90
N ILE A 195 -8.85 6.47 17.55
CA ILE A 195 -9.33 7.51 18.47
C ILE A 195 -10.68 7.07 19.00
N ASP A 196 -10.83 7.09 20.33
CA ASP A 196 -12.09 6.79 21.02
C ASP A 196 -12.58 7.98 21.83
N ASP A 197 -13.89 7.97 22.12
CA ASP A 197 -14.58 9.01 22.87
C ASP A 197 -14.04 9.09 24.31
N LEU A 198 -13.75 10.31 24.76
CA LEU A 198 -13.24 10.57 26.11
C LEU A 198 -14.38 10.76 27.14
N GLY A 199 -15.60 10.31 26.84
CA GLY A 199 -16.76 10.42 27.70
C GLY A 199 -17.48 11.77 27.63
N ALA A 200 -17.28 12.53 26.55
CA ALA A 200 -17.88 13.85 26.36
C ALA A 200 -19.32 13.81 25.81
N GLY A 201 -19.91 12.61 25.65
CA GLY A 201 -21.27 12.41 25.17
C GLY A 201 -21.46 12.71 23.68
N ARG A 202 -20.37 12.73 22.91
CA ARG A 202 -20.37 13.01 21.46
C ARG A 202 -20.22 11.75 20.61
N ASN A 203 -19.89 10.61 21.23
CA ASN A 203 -19.68 9.32 20.59
C ASN A 203 -18.68 9.41 19.43
N VAL A 204 -17.59 10.14 19.64
CA VAL A 204 -16.57 10.31 18.61
C VAL A 204 -15.64 9.12 18.59
N ALA A 205 -15.57 8.44 17.46
CA ALA A 205 -14.66 7.34 17.27
C ALA A 205 -14.18 7.27 15.82
N GLY A 206 -13.04 6.63 15.61
CA GLY A 206 -12.57 6.28 14.28
C GLY A 206 -11.07 6.21 14.17
N LYS A 207 -10.57 6.43 12.96
CA LYS A 207 -9.17 6.23 12.60
C LYS A 207 -8.60 7.49 11.98
N VAL A 208 -7.39 7.86 12.37
CA VAL A 208 -6.60 8.91 11.70
C VAL A 208 -5.35 8.26 11.16
N TRP A 209 -5.23 8.19 9.84
CA TRP A 209 -4.08 7.62 9.15
C TRP A 209 -3.07 8.70 8.82
N PHE A 210 -1.80 8.35 8.88
CA PHE A 210 -0.67 9.20 8.55
C PHE A 210 0.22 8.48 7.54
N GLN A 211 0.61 9.16 6.48
CA GLN A 211 1.49 8.65 5.44
C GLN A 211 2.71 9.54 5.31
N HIS A 212 3.90 8.96 5.47
CA HIS A 212 5.14 9.65 5.14
C HIS A 212 5.34 9.60 3.62
N LEU A 213 5.28 10.76 2.97
CA LEU A 213 5.46 10.89 1.52
C LEU A 213 6.95 10.94 1.15
N PRO A 214 7.34 10.53 -0.08
CA PRO A 214 8.72 10.70 -0.57
C PRO A 214 9.22 12.15 -0.56
N SER A 215 8.31 13.12 -0.53
CA SER A 215 8.62 14.55 -0.39
C SER A 215 9.10 14.95 1.02
N GLY A 216 9.05 14.04 2.00
CA GLY A 216 9.32 14.30 3.42
C GLY A 216 8.11 14.88 4.18
N LYS A 217 6.99 15.14 3.50
CA LYS A 217 5.75 15.60 4.13
C LYS A 217 4.98 14.42 4.70
N VAL A 218 4.20 14.66 5.76
CA VAL A 218 3.21 13.68 6.24
C VAL A 218 1.81 14.08 5.77
N ARG A 219 1.15 13.16 5.08
CA ARG A 219 -0.24 13.31 4.65
C ARG A 219 -1.18 12.65 5.66
N VAL A 220 -2.23 13.36 6.06
CA VAL A 220 -3.16 12.91 7.11
C VAL A 220 -4.54 12.61 6.53
N TYR A 221 -5.13 11.48 6.94
CA TYR A 221 -6.44 11.01 6.51
C TYR A 221 -7.32 10.65 7.72
N PRO A 222 -8.10 11.61 8.23
CA PRO A 222 -9.08 11.33 9.26
C PRO A 222 -10.33 10.65 8.66
N ARG A 223 -10.77 9.57 9.31
CA ARG A 223 -12.07 8.91 9.13
C ARG A 223 -12.69 8.72 10.49
N LEU A 224 -13.40 9.74 10.93
CA LEU A 224 -14.02 9.80 12.25
C LEU A 224 -15.53 9.91 12.08
N SER A 225 -16.28 9.25 12.95
CA SER A 225 -17.72 9.43 13.11
C SER A 225 -18.01 10.11 14.45
N GLY A 226 -19.09 10.88 14.53
CA GLY A 226 -19.54 11.46 15.80
C GLY A 226 -20.92 12.10 15.70
N SER A 227 -21.51 12.45 16.85
CA SER A 227 -22.85 13.05 16.94
C SER A 227 -22.79 14.58 16.84
N PHE A 228 -22.64 15.06 15.61
CA PHE A 228 -22.44 16.48 15.27
C PHE A 228 -23.32 16.95 14.11
N GLY A 229 -23.33 18.26 13.82
CA GLY A 229 -24.02 18.80 12.66
C GLY A 229 -23.24 18.58 11.35
N GLU A 230 -23.92 18.58 10.22
CA GLU A 230 -23.29 18.63 8.88
C GLU A 230 -22.52 19.96 8.70
N ALA A 231 -21.39 19.91 7.96
CA ALA A 231 -20.48 21.02 7.71
C ALA A 231 -19.83 21.69 8.95
N GLU A 232 -19.91 21.06 10.12
CA GLU A 232 -19.25 21.57 11.33
C GLU A 232 -17.73 21.37 11.25
N GLN A 233 -16.98 22.43 11.58
CA GLN A 233 -15.53 22.40 11.69
C GLN A 233 -15.08 22.07 13.11
N ARG A 234 -14.11 21.18 13.24
CA ARG A 234 -13.54 20.74 14.52
C ARG A 234 -12.03 20.63 14.42
N ALA A 235 -11.32 21.00 15.48
CA ALA A 235 -9.88 20.88 15.53
C ALA A 235 -9.45 19.41 15.65
N LEU A 236 -8.42 19.04 14.90
CA LEU A 236 -7.69 17.78 15.04
C LEU A 236 -6.22 18.13 15.21
N HIS A 237 -5.57 17.62 16.26
CA HIS A 237 -4.19 17.96 16.61
C HIS A 237 -3.37 16.74 17.00
N VAL A 238 -2.05 16.85 16.93
CA VAL A 238 -1.12 15.91 17.57
C VAL A 238 -0.71 16.48 18.92
N HIS A 239 -0.94 15.75 19.99
CA HIS A 239 -0.57 16.11 21.36
C HIS A 239 0.69 15.38 21.80
N THR A 240 1.41 15.93 22.76
CA THR A 240 2.77 15.47 23.13
C THR A 240 2.82 14.02 23.60
N TYR A 241 1.81 13.53 24.32
CA TYR A 241 1.83 12.20 24.95
C TYR A 241 0.77 11.28 24.35
N GLY A 242 1.09 9.98 24.27
CA GLY A 242 0.24 8.93 23.74
C GLY A 242 -0.81 8.37 24.72
N LYS A 243 -0.84 8.84 25.97
CA LYS A 243 -1.87 8.47 26.95
C LYS A 243 -3.18 9.18 26.60
N ALA A 244 -4.23 8.47 26.20
CA ALA A 244 -5.46 9.10 25.69
C ALA A 244 -6.13 9.99 26.74
N THR A 245 -6.06 9.58 28.02
CA THR A 245 -6.57 10.33 29.17
C THR A 245 -5.65 11.45 29.66
N GLY A 246 -4.43 11.56 29.13
CA GLY A 246 -3.38 12.45 29.61
C GLY A 246 -2.41 12.89 28.51
N THR A 247 -2.94 13.38 27.39
CA THR A 247 -2.14 13.63 26.18
C THR A 247 -1.17 14.83 26.26
N GLY A 248 -1.23 15.63 27.33
CA GLY A 248 -0.45 16.87 27.43
C GLY A 248 -0.99 18.00 26.55
N GLY A 249 -0.12 18.92 26.14
CA GLY A 249 -0.44 19.99 25.19
C GLY A 249 -0.18 19.59 23.73
N HIS A 250 -0.30 20.55 22.81
CA HIS A 250 0.06 20.33 21.42
C HIS A 250 1.54 19.98 21.30
N TYR A 251 1.86 19.07 20.38
CA TYR A 251 3.23 18.71 20.14
C TYR A 251 3.98 19.88 19.48
N ASN A 252 4.82 20.54 20.26
CA ASN A 252 5.56 21.74 19.85
C ASN A 252 7.01 21.69 20.34
N PRO A 253 7.83 20.76 19.80
CA PRO A 253 9.19 20.55 20.28
C PRO A 253 10.15 21.69 19.93
N ALA A 254 9.76 22.59 19.02
CA ALA A 254 10.53 23.78 18.66
C ALA A 254 10.14 25.02 19.52
N GLY A 255 9.20 24.89 20.45
CA GLY A 255 8.76 26.00 21.30
C GLY A 255 8.20 27.19 20.51
N VAL A 256 7.67 26.93 19.31
CA VAL A 256 7.20 27.97 18.40
C VAL A 256 5.84 28.46 18.87
N ASN A 257 5.80 29.71 19.32
CA ASN A 257 4.54 30.41 19.55
C ASN A 257 4.03 30.95 18.22
N HIS A 258 2.72 30.88 17.97
CA HIS A 258 2.12 31.63 16.87
C HIS A 258 2.37 33.12 17.12
N ALA A 259 3.15 33.78 16.27
CA ALA A 259 3.20 35.24 16.21
C ALA A 259 2.23 35.68 15.12
N LEU A 260 1.35 36.63 15.43
CA LEU A 260 0.62 37.35 14.39
C LEU A 260 1.63 37.97 13.40
N PRO A 261 1.39 37.90 12.08
CA PRO A 261 0.16 37.40 11.44
C PRO A 261 0.09 35.86 11.34
N MET A 262 -1.14 35.33 11.40
CA MET A 262 -1.45 33.90 11.30
C MET A 262 -0.75 33.25 10.09
N GLY A 263 0.22 32.38 10.34
CA GLY A 263 0.96 31.71 9.28
C GLY A 263 2.02 30.72 9.76
N VAL A 264 2.55 30.89 10.97
CA VAL A 264 3.54 29.97 11.55
C VAL A 264 2.82 28.96 12.44
N ARG A 265 2.54 27.77 11.90
CA ARG A 265 2.02 26.63 12.68
C ARG A 265 3.15 25.93 13.43
N HIS A 266 2.88 25.48 14.66
CA HIS A 266 3.76 24.51 15.30
C HIS A 266 3.40 23.08 14.84
N MET A 267 4.32 22.13 14.93
CA MET A 267 4.18 20.81 14.30
C MET A 267 2.86 20.08 14.61
N GLY A 268 2.39 20.08 15.86
CA GLY A 268 1.17 19.38 16.26
C GLY A 268 -0.14 20.03 15.81
N ASP A 269 -0.10 21.21 15.20
CA ASP A 269 -1.29 21.90 14.70
C ASP A 269 -1.67 21.36 13.30
N MET A 270 -2.66 20.47 13.26
CA MET A 270 -3.22 20.00 11.99
C MET A 270 -4.42 20.84 11.52
N GLY A 271 -4.94 21.80 12.30
CA GLY A 271 -6.09 22.64 11.95
C GLY A 271 -7.45 21.92 12.01
N ASN A 272 -8.37 22.32 11.13
CA ASN A 272 -9.77 21.85 11.16
C ASN A 272 -10.06 20.68 10.21
N VAL A 273 -10.87 19.73 10.68
CA VAL A 273 -11.62 18.75 9.87
C VAL A 273 -13.07 19.21 9.71
N VAL A 274 -13.73 18.80 8.62
CA VAL A 274 -15.12 19.18 8.31
C VAL A 274 -15.98 17.92 8.26
N SER A 275 -17.19 17.95 8.84
CA SER A 275 -18.15 16.86 8.67
C SER A 275 -18.75 16.83 7.26
N THR A 276 -18.90 15.62 6.72
CA THR A 276 -19.45 15.32 5.39
C THR A 276 -20.75 14.51 5.53
N ASN A 277 -21.67 14.67 4.58
CA ASN A 277 -23.05 14.16 4.67
C ASN A 277 -23.17 12.63 4.57
N GLY A 278 -24.08 12.07 5.37
CA GLY A 278 -24.43 10.65 5.47
C GLY A 278 -25.18 10.39 6.78
N THR A 279 -25.77 9.21 6.96
CA THR A 279 -26.56 8.78 8.15
C THR A 279 -25.85 8.92 9.51
N SER A 280 -24.57 9.32 9.51
CA SER A 280 -23.85 9.94 10.62
C SER A 280 -22.76 10.89 10.06
N PRO A 281 -22.47 12.02 10.73
CA PRO A 281 -21.41 12.95 10.33
C PRO A 281 -20.07 12.24 10.29
N VAL A 282 -19.44 12.22 9.10
CA VAL A 282 -18.07 11.71 8.93
C VAL A 282 -17.13 12.89 8.72
N TYR A 283 -16.09 13.02 9.55
CA TYR A 283 -15.07 14.06 9.38
C TYR A 283 -14.01 13.63 8.39
N SER A 284 -13.73 14.48 7.40
CA SER A 284 -12.62 14.25 6.46
C SER A 284 -11.90 15.55 6.09
N SER A 285 -10.58 15.46 5.91
CA SER A 285 -9.75 16.45 5.22
C SER A 285 -8.42 15.80 4.88
N GLN A 286 -8.05 15.75 3.60
CA GLN A 286 -6.72 15.32 3.19
C GLN A 286 -5.81 16.56 3.10
N ARG A 287 -4.73 16.58 3.89
CA ARG A 287 -3.73 17.66 3.86
C ARG A 287 -2.33 17.11 4.06
N ASP A 288 -1.38 17.76 3.41
CA ASP A 288 0.06 17.52 3.57
C ASP A 288 0.62 18.50 4.58
N PHE A 289 1.37 17.99 5.54
CA PHE A 289 1.99 18.76 6.59
C PHE A 289 3.50 18.65 6.48
N ASP A 290 4.14 19.80 6.31
CA ASP A 290 5.59 19.92 6.11
C ASP A 290 6.37 19.81 7.42
N LEU A 291 5.68 19.96 8.55
CA LEU A 291 6.28 19.97 9.88
C LEU A 291 6.12 18.64 10.63
N LEU A 292 5.18 17.80 10.24
CA LEU A 292 5.00 16.48 10.85
C LEU A 292 6.05 15.52 10.30
N ASP A 293 6.66 14.73 11.19
CA ASP A 293 7.62 13.69 10.81
C ASP A 293 7.22 12.33 11.40
N MET A 294 7.47 11.27 10.64
CA MET A 294 7.34 9.85 11.03
C MET A 294 8.62 9.07 10.72
N GLY A 295 9.68 9.80 10.38
CA GLY A 295 10.98 9.33 9.97
C GLY A 295 11.98 9.19 11.11
N ALA A 296 13.24 9.04 10.74
CA ALA A 296 14.36 9.06 11.68
C ALA A 296 14.70 10.49 12.19
N GLY A 297 13.86 11.50 11.94
CA GLY A 297 14.07 12.84 12.45
C GLY A 297 13.72 12.98 13.93
N LEU A 298 14.11 14.11 14.52
CA LEU A 298 13.90 14.44 15.92
C LEU A 298 12.48 14.97 16.23
N ASP A 299 11.60 14.99 15.25
CA ASP A 299 10.28 15.59 15.38
C ASP A 299 9.18 14.55 15.12
N ASN A 300 9.47 13.30 15.48
CA ASN A 300 8.65 12.14 15.15
C ASN A 300 7.37 12.08 16.03
N ILE A 301 6.22 11.79 15.38
CA ILE A 301 4.90 11.73 16.01
C ILE A 301 4.48 10.34 16.52
N ILE A 302 5.26 9.29 16.26
CA ILE A 302 4.97 7.92 16.69
C ILE A 302 4.98 7.82 18.22
N GLY A 303 3.97 7.15 18.78
CA GLY A 303 3.76 7.03 20.22
C GLY A 303 3.15 8.27 20.88
N ARG A 304 2.87 9.34 20.13
CA ARG A 304 2.11 10.52 20.59
C ARG A 304 0.61 10.30 20.38
N ALA A 305 -0.25 11.27 20.68
CA ALA A 305 -1.71 11.10 20.48
C ALA A 305 -2.26 11.99 19.37
N ALA A 306 -3.15 11.45 18.55
CA ALA A 306 -4.06 12.24 17.75
C ALA A 306 -5.29 12.59 18.61
N VAL A 307 -5.69 13.87 18.62
CA VAL A 307 -6.72 14.39 19.54
C VAL A 307 -7.70 15.25 18.76
N MET A 308 -8.99 14.96 18.93
CA MET A 308 -10.07 15.77 18.42
C MET A 308 -10.66 16.64 19.54
N HIS A 309 -11.01 17.87 19.19
CA HIS A 309 -11.65 18.81 20.10
C HIS A 309 -13.09 19.16 19.67
N ASP A 310 -13.90 19.64 20.62
CA ASP A 310 -15.32 20.03 20.38
C ASP A 310 -15.49 21.37 19.65
N GLY A 311 -14.48 22.22 19.66
CA GLY A 311 -14.44 23.51 19.00
C GLY A 311 -13.63 23.50 17.70
N ARG A 312 -13.74 24.62 16.98
CA ARG A 312 -12.95 24.89 15.78
C ARG A 312 -11.57 25.42 16.19
N ASP A 313 -10.53 25.03 15.47
CA ASP A 313 -9.25 25.72 15.52
C ASP A 313 -9.33 27.08 14.82
N THR A 314 -9.24 28.16 15.59
CA THR A 314 -9.27 29.54 15.09
C THR A 314 -7.88 30.05 14.68
N GLY A 315 -6.82 29.27 14.92
CA GLY A 315 -5.43 29.70 14.70
C GLY A 315 -4.87 30.60 15.82
N GLU A 316 -5.63 30.84 16.89
CA GLU A 316 -5.17 31.51 18.11
C GLU A 316 -4.72 30.44 19.13
N GLN A 317 -3.42 30.37 19.47
CA GLN A 317 -2.84 29.37 20.39
C GLN A 317 -1.88 30.09 21.37
N PRO A 318 -1.71 29.60 22.62
CA PRO A 318 -1.05 28.30 22.87
C PRO A 318 -1.97 27.13 23.25
N THR A 319 -3.24 27.38 23.57
CA THR A 319 -4.31 26.36 23.77
C THR A 319 -5.71 26.87 23.34
N GLY A 320 -5.78 28.04 22.71
CA GLY A 320 -6.89 28.99 22.87
C GLY A 320 -7.89 29.04 21.73
N ALA A 321 -8.83 28.09 21.67
CA ALA A 321 -10.23 28.24 21.21
C ALA A 321 -10.82 26.92 20.66
N ALA A 322 -10.01 25.89 20.49
CA ALA A 322 -10.46 24.58 20.02
C ALA A 322 -11.35 23.85 21.04
N GLY A 323 -11.40 24.28 22.30
CA GLY A 323 -12.28 23.72 23.33
C GLY A 323 -11.79 22.40 23.94
N THR A 324 -12.72 21.63 24.49
CA THR A 324 -12.45 20.40 25.26
C THR A 324 -11.99 19.27 24.35
N LYS A 325 -11.04 18.44 24.82
CA LYS A 325 -10.67 17.19 24.15
C LYS A 325 -11.84 16.21 24.23
N ILE A 326 -12.34 15.75 23.10
CA ILE A 326 -13.51 14.86 23.04
C ILE A 326 -13.16 13.44 22.62
N ALA A 327 -12.03 13.27 21.96
CA ALA A 327 -11.59 11.97 21.47
C ALA A 327 -10.07 11.95 21.38
N ALA A 328 -9.42 10.87 21.80
CA ALA A 328 -7.97 10.72 21.66
C ALA A 328 -7.55 9.28 21.44
N GLY A 329 -6.38 9.10 20.85
CA GLY A 329 -5.72 7.80 20.76
C GLY A 329 -4.24 7.91 20.39
N PRO A 330 -3.39 7.00 20.90
CA PRO A 330 -1.99 6.94 20.52
C PRO A 330 -1.81 6.63 19.02
N ILE A 331 -0.79 7.23 18.42
CA ILE A 331 -0.35 7.03 17.04
C ILE A 331 0.62 5.85 17.02
N GLY A 332 0.18 4.72 16.49
CA GLY A 332 0.99 3.51 16.31
C GLY A 332 1.55 3.38 14.90
N ILE A 333 2.66 2.64 14.77
CA ILE A 333 3.22 2.20 13.49
C ILE A 333 2.18 1.29 12.82
N SER A 334 1.81 1.58 11.57
CA SER A 334 0.81 0.80 10.84
C SER A 334 1.44 -0.43 10.17
N ASN A 335 0.68 -1.52 10.09
CA ASN A 335 1.03 -2.71 9.31
C ASN A 335 0.87 -2.51 7.78
N GLY A 336 0.33 -1.38 7.34
CA GLY A 336 0.24 -1.07 5.92
C GLY A 336 -0.80 -0.01 5.60
N ALA A 337 -0.82 0.40 4.32
CA ALA A 337 -1.82 1.32 3.82
C ALA A 337 -3.14 0.60 3.56
N PRO A 338 -4.30 1.27 3.74
CA PRO A 338 -5.55 0.79 3.17
C PRO A 338 -5.38 0.55 1.66
N ALA A 339 -5.75 -0.62 1.18
CA ALA A 339 -5.67 -0.97 -0.22
C ALA A 339 -7.06 -1.29 -0.76
N LYS A 340 -7.29 -0.89 -2.01
CA LYS A 340 -8.52 -1.18 -2.74
C LYS A 340 -8.16 -1.67 -4.13
N VAL A 341 -8.86 -2.71 -4.55
CA VAL A 341 -8.78 -3.23 -5.92
C VAL A 341 -10.19 -3.36 -6.48
N THR A 342 -10.27 -3.23 -7.79
CA THR A 342 -11.50 -3.38 -8.56
C THR A 342 -11.26 -4.40 -9.64
N VAL A 343 -12.25 -5.28 -9.82
CA VAL A 343 -12.21 -6.39 -10.75
C VAL A 343 -13.44 -6.29 -11.63
N VAL A 344 -13.21 -6.06 -12.92
CA VAL A 344 -14.27 -6.19 -13.93
C VAL A 344 -14.32 -7.65 -14.35
N ILE A 345 -15.39 -8.33 -13.94
CA ILE A 345 -15.66 -9.72 -14.27
C ILE A 345 -16.27 -9.78 -15.66
N LYS A 346 -15.72 -10.64 -16.52
CA LYS A 346 -16.24 -10.91 -17.87
C LYS A 346 -16.41 -12.39 -18.11
N GLY A 347 -17.48 -12.73 -18.81
CA GLY A 347 -17.80 -14.08 -19.24
C GLY A 347 -16.71 -14.66 -20.14
N THR A 348 -16.43 -15.95 -19.95
CA THR A 348 -15.59 -16.76 -20.84
C THR A 348 -16.41 -17.25 -22.04
N SER A 349 -15.81 -18.03 -22.94
CA SER A 349 -16.52 -18.75 -23.99
C SER A 349 -17.61 -19.70 -23.47
N ASN A 350 -17.54 -20.12 -22.20
CA ASN A 350 -18.52 -21.01 -21.59
C ASN A 350 -19.79 -20.26 -21.14
N ALA A 351 -19.68 -18.97 -20.82
CA ALA A 351 -20.83 -18.12 -20.50
C ALA A 351 -20.58 -16.65 -20.86
N PRO A 352 -20.59 -16.28 -22.17
CA PRO A 352 -20.22 -14.94 -22.63
C PRO A 352 -21.09 -13.80 -22.09
N GLY A 353 -22.30 -14.12 -21.60
CA GLY A 353 -23.23 -13.16 -21.01
C GLY A 353 -22.93 -12.78 -19.56
N VAL A 354 -22.01 -13.47 -18.88
CA VAL A 354 -21.66 -13.14 -17.49
C VAL A 354 -20.88 -11.83 -17.45
N SER A 355 -21.25 -10.96 -16.52
CA SER A 355 -20.49 -9.74 -16.24
C SER A 355 -20.68 -9.29 -14.80
N GLY A 356 -19.72 -8.55 -14.26
CA GLY A 356 -19.82 -8.05 -12.90
C GLY A 356 -18.75 -7.05 -12.54
N LEU A 357 -18.95 -6.41 -11.40
CA LEU A 357 -17.99 -5.52 -10.78
C LEU A 357 -17.81 -5.96 -9.34
N VAL A 358 -16.57 -6.35 -9.00
CA VAL A 358 -16.20 -6.78 -7.66
C VAL A 358 -15.12 -5.84 -7.13
N THR A 359 -15.27 -5.41 -5.89
CA THR A 359 -14.28 -4.61 -5.17
C THR A 359 -13.78 -5.41 -3.98
N LEU A 360 -12.46 -5.45 -3.80
CA LEU A 360 -11.84 -5.93 -2.57
C LEU A 360 -11.21 -4.73 -1.87
N GLU A 361 -11.45 -4.59 -0.58
CA GLU A 361 -10.90 -3.54 0.25
C GLU A 361 -10.24 -4.16 1.48
N GLN A 362 -8.96 -3.89 1.65
CA GLN A 362 -8.20 -4.23 2.84
C GLN A 362 -7.92 -2.92 3.54
N LEU A 363 -8.70 -2.60 4.56
CA LEU A 363 -8.53 -1.34 5.29
C LEU A 363 -7.22 -1.31 6.11
N HIS A 364 -6.58 -2.47 6.25
CA HIS A 364 -5.44 -2.70 7.12
C HIS A 364 -4.33 -3.39 6.34
N GLY A 365 -3.12 -3.43 6.89
CA GLY A 365 -1.98 -4.09 6.25
C GLY A 365 -2.15 -5.60 6.05
N PRO A 366 -1.12 -6.29 5.51
CA PRO A 366 -1.16 -7.73 5.29
C PRO A 366 -1.51 -8.55 6.54
N GLY A 367 -2.15 -9.71 6.36
CA GLY A 367 -2.61 -10.61 7.42
C GLY A 367 -3.94 -10.20 8.06
N THR A 368 -4.63 -9.19 7.52
CA THR A 368 -5.91 -8.67 8.03
C THR A 368 -7.07 -8.98 7.08
N PRO A 369 -8.32 -9.04 7.57
CA PRO A 369 -9.46 -9.37 6.73
C PRO A 369 -9.65 -8.40 5.55
N VAL A 370 -9.89 -8.97 4.37
CA VAL A 370 -10.27 -8.26 3.14
C VAL A 370 -11.78 -8.33 2.98
N THR A 371 -12.45 -7.19 2.87
CA THR A 371 -13.89 -7.10 2.55
C THR A 371 -14.07 -7.23 1.04
N ILE A 372 -15.01 -8.07 0.60
CA ILE A 372 -15.39 -8.23 -0.81
C ILE A 372 -16.81 -7.73 -1.00
N SER A 373 -17.00 -6.81 -1.94
CA SER A 373 -18.29 -6.21 -2.26
C SER A 373 -18.52 -6.15 -3.77
N GLY A 374 -19.76 -5.86 -4.18
CA GLY A 374 -20.13 -5.70 -5.58
C GLY A 374 -21.21 -6.68 -6.02
N SER A 375 -21.32 -6.90 -7.34
CA SER A 375 -22.32 -7.80 -7.91
C SER A 375 -21.86 -8.43 -9.21
N VAL A 376 -22.45 -9.59 -9.51
CA VAL A 376 -22.28 -10.33 -10.77
C VAL A 376 -23.67 -10.63 -11.33
N SER A 377 -23.79 -10.66 -12.66
CA SER A 377 -25.02 -10.91 -13.39
C SER A 377 -24.78 -11.84 -14.58
N GLY A 378 -25.85 -12.46 -15.08
CA GLY A 378 -25.81 -13.36 -16.24
C GLY A 378 -25.31 -14.77 -15.93
N LEU A 379 -25.21 -15.13 -14.64
CA LEU A 379 -24.89 -16.49 -14.22
C LEU A 379 -26.11 -17.41 -14.40
N PRO A 380 -25.92 -18.72 -14.63
CA PRO A 380 -26.96 -19.70 -14.36
C PRO A 380 -27.51 -19.53 -12.93
N ALA A 381 -28.78 -19.86 -12.69
CA ALA A 381 -29.31 -19.85 -11.33
C ALA A 381 -28.69 -20.99 -10.51
N GLY A 382 -28.30 -20.72 -9.25
CA GLY A 382 -27.73 -21.73 -8.35
C GLY A 382 -26.32 -21.41 -7.87
N ASP A 383 -25.64 -22.45 -7.39
CA ASP A 383 -24.34 -22.34 -6.73
C ASP A 383 -23.19 -22.32 -7.73
N HIS A 384 -22.25 -21.40 -7.50
CA HIS A 384 -21.04 -21.23 -8.30
C HIS A 384 -19.83 -21.07 -7.39
N ALA A 385 -18.78 -21.84 -7.61
CA ALA A 385 -17.51 -21.62 -6.95
C ALA A 385 -16.91 -20.27 -7.40
N PHE A 386 -16.41 -19.51 -6.45
CA PHE A 386 -15.80 -18.21 -6.63
C PHE A 386 -14.41 -18.28 -6.02
N HIS A 387 -13.36 -18.16 -6.83
CA HIS A 387 -11.98 -18.38 -6.37
C HIS A 387 -11.02 -17.35 -6.94
N ILE A 388 -9.92 -17.12 -6.23
CA ILE A 388 -8.77 -16.40 -6.75
C ILE A 388 -7.76 -17.41 -7.27
N HIS A 389 -7.38 -17.25 -8.53
CA HIS A 389 -6.47 -18.14 -9.23
C HIS A 389 -5.05 -17.59 -9.26
N THR A 390 -4.08 -18.45 -9.52
CA THR A 390 -2.66 -18.11 -9.49
C THR A 390 -2.30 -17.03 -10.52
N TYR A 391 -2.89 -17.05 -11.72
CA TYR A 391 -2.52 -16.10 -12.78
C TYR A 391 -3.67 -15.17 -13.18
N GLY A 392 -3.33 -13.91 -13.43
CA GLY A 392 -4.20 -12.91 -14.03
C GLY A 392 -4.18 -12.97 -15.56
N ASN A 393 -4.33 -14.17 -16.13
CA ASN A 393 -4.16 -14.41 -17.55
C ASN A 393 -5.49 -14.76 -18.24
N PRO A 394 -6.22 -13.77 -18.79
CA PRO A 394 -7.48 -13.99 -19.48
C PRO A 394 -7.30 -14.30 -20.99
N THR A 395 -6.10 -14.63 -21.47
CA THR A 395 -5.85 -14.84 -22.91
C THR A 395 -6.50 -16.09 -23.48
N VAL A 396 -6.81 -17.08 -22.64
CA VAL A 396 -7.47 -18.32 -23.07
C VAL A 396 -8.98 -18.14 -22.94
N ALA A 397 -9.71 -18.33 -24.03
CA ALA A 397 -11.13 -17.97 -24.14
C ALA A 397 -12.03 -18.64 -23.08
N ASP A 398 -11.70 -19.86 -22.66
CA ASP A 398 -12.43 -20.62 -21.64
C ASP A 398 -11.99 -20.29 -20.19
N GLY A 399 -11.06 -19.35 -20.01
CA GLY A 399 -10.52 -18.92 -18.73
C GLY A 399 -9.42 -19.82 -18.15
N THR A 400 -8.99 -20.89 -18.84
CA THR A 400 -7.98 -21.83 -18.31
C THR A 400 -6.59 -21.21 -18.12
N GLY A 401 -6.31 -20.08 -18.78
CA GLY A 401 -5.07 -19.32 -18.60
C GLY A 401 -4.79 -18.88 -17.15
N ALA A 402 -5.83 -18.76 -16.32
CA ALA A 402 -5.66 -18.44 -14.89
C ALA A 402 -5.03 -19.58 -14.06
N MET A 403 -4.93 -20.80 -14.61
CA MET A 403 -4.39 -22.01 -13.96
C MET A 403 -5.10 -22.39 -12.65
N GLY A 404 -4.43 -22.94 -11.63
CA GLY A 404 -5.06 -23.39 -10.37
C GLY A 404 -5.29 -22.26 -9.36
N HIS A 405 -5.87 -22.59 -8.21
CA HIS A 405 -6.16 -21.62 -7.14
C HIS A 405 -4.86 -21.02 -6.59
N TYR A 406 -4.94 -19.80 -6.08
CA TYR A 406 -3.80 -19.17 -5.43
C TYR A 406 -3.49 -19.87 -4.10
N ASN A 407 -2.35 -20.59 -4.06
CA ASN A 407 -1.94 -21.40 -2.92
C ASN A 407 -0.48 -21.08 -2.50
N PRO A 408 -0.24 -19.95 -1.83
CA PRO A 408 1.10 -19.59 -1.36
C PRO A 408 1.61 -20.51 -0.24
N ASP A 409 0.71 -21.18 0.47
CA ASP A 409 1.03 -22.02 1.64
C ASP A 409 1.32 -23.48 1.29
N GLY A 410 1.11 -23.88 0.03
CA GLY A 410 1.28 -25.28 -0.39
C GLY A 410 0.33 -26.26 0.30
N VAL A 411 -0.80 -25.78 0.82
CA VAL A 411 -1.80 -26.61 1.52
C VAL A 411 -2.75 -27.28 0.54
N SER A 412 -3.51 -28.27 0.99
CA SER A 412 -4.57 -28.87 0.18
C SER A 412 -5.78 -27.94 0.06
N HIS A 413 -6.52 -28.09 -1.03
CA HIS A 413 -7.82 -27.45 -1.22
C HIS A 413 -8.76 -27.74 -0.05
N GLY A 414 -9.59 -26.75 0.33
CA GLY A 414 -10.56 -26.90 1.41
C GLY A 414 -11.53 -25.72 1.49
N CYS A 415 -12.33 -25.70 2.55
CA CYS A 415 -13.34 -24.66 2.78
C CYS A 415 -13.20 -24.00 4.15
N SER A 416 -13.54 -22.72 4.23
CA SER A 416 -13.56 -21.98 5.51
C SER A 416 -14.51 -22.65 6.52
N PRO A 417 -14.13 -22.73 7.83
CA PRO A 417 -12.94 -22.16 8.45
C PRO A 417 -11.69 -23.07 8.43
N ASN A 418 -11.75 -24.23 7.78
CA ASN A 418 -10.63 -25.17 7.74
C ASN A 418 -9.48 -24.67 6.86
N ALA A 419 -8.33 -25.36 6.98
CA ALA A 419 -7.18 -25.17 6.10
C ALA A 419 -7.60 -25.35 4.63
N ARG A 420 -7.16 -24.41 3.79
CA ARG A 420 -7.56 -24.26 2.39
C ARG A 420 -6.55 -23.37 1.67
N HIS A 421 -6.55 -23.36 0.34
CA HIS A 421 -5.73 -22.39 -0.38
C HIS A 421 -6.17 -20.96 -0.04
N ALA A 422 -5.24 -20.00 -0.09
CA ALA A 422 -5.58 -18.59 0.08
C ALA A 422 -6.69 -18.14 -0.90
N GLY A 423 -6.65 -18.66 -2.13
CA GLY A 423 -7.64 -18.37 -3.18
C GLY A 423 -8.99 -19.07 -3.04
N ASP A 424 -9.16 -19.96 -2.07
CA ASP A 424 -10.42 -20.67 -1.84
C ASP A 424 -11.41 -19.74 -1.08
N ILE A 425 -12.08 -18.86 -1.83
CA ILE A 425 -13.05 -17.90 -1.29
C ILE A 425 -14.38 -18.60 -0.93
N GLY A 426 -14.87 -19.52 -1.76
CA GLY A 426 -16.03 -20.37 -1.47
C GLY A 426 -17.10 -20.34 -2.56
N THR A 427 -18.36 -20.60 -2.19
CA THR A 427 -19.50 -20.64 -3.11
C THR A 427 -20.34 -19.35 -3.02
N ILE A 428 -20.75 -18.81 -4.16
CA ILE A 428 -21.81 -17.79 -4.29
C ILE A 428 -23.06 -18.43 -4.89
N THR A 429 -24.25 -17.94 -4.52
CA THR A 429 -25.53 -18.50 -5.00
C THR A 429 -26.27 -17.46 -5.83
N ALA A 430 -26.22 -17.58 -7.16
CA ALA A 430 -26.94 -16.71 -8.07
C ALA A 430 -28.46 -16.94 -7.96
N ALA A 431 -29.21 -15.84 -7.90
CA ALA A 431 -30.66 -15.84 -7.86
C ALA A 431 -31.26 -16.35 -9.18
N SER A 432 -32.59 -16.52 -9.21
CA SER A 432 -33.31 -17.02 -10.40
C SER A 432 -33.18 -16.13 -11.63
N ASP A 433 -32.83 -14.85 -11.45
CA ASP A 433 -32.56 -13.88 -12.52
C ASP A 433 -31.08 -13.87 -12.95
N GLY A 434 -30.25 -14.75 -12.39
CA GLY A 434 -28.83 -14.86 -12.69
C GLY A 434 -27.95 -13.81 -12.02
N THR A 435 -28.45 -13.13 -10.98
CA THR A 435 -27.70 -12.10 -10.24
C THR A 435 -27.18 -12.60 -8.88
N TYR A 436 -26.05 -12.07 -8.43
CA TYR A 436 -25.54 -12.23 -7.08
C TYR A 436 -24.94 -10.90 -6.59
N THR A 437 -25.29 -10.49 -5.37
CA THR A 437 -24.75 -9.30 -4.70
C THR A 437 -24.09 -9.73 -3.40
N PHE A 438 -22.85 -9.30 -3.19
CA PHE A 438 -22.11 -9.62 -1.96
C PHE A 438 -22.73 -8.91 -0.74
N PRO A 439 -22.90 -9.61 0.40
CA PRO A 439 -23.24 -8.98 1.67
C PRO A 439 -22.17 -7.96 2.11
N ALA A 440 -22.58 -6.93 2.87
CA ALA A 440 -21.69 -5.85 3.30
C ALA A 440 -20.55 -6.31 4.23
N ASP A 441 -20.73 -7.42 4.92
CA ASP A 441 -19.80 -8.01 5.90
C ASP A 441 -19.03 -9.22 5.34
N PHE A 442 -19.10 -9.46 4.03
CA PHE A 442 -18.41 -10.58 3.42
C PHE A 442 -16.89 -10.36 3.40
N THR A 443 -16.15 -11.07 4.27
CA THR A 443 -14.71 -10.89 4.49
C THR A 443 -13.90 -12.17 4.27
N ARG A 444 -12.62 -12.05 3.92
CA ARG A 444 -11.68 -13.16 3.76
C ARG A 444 -10.34 -12.87 4.42
N ASP A 445 -9.76 -13.88 5.05
CA ASP A 445 -8.67 -13.74 6.02
C ASP A 445 -7.32 -14.32 5.56
N LEU A 446 -7.28 -14.99 4.40
CA LEU A 446 -6.07 -15.63 3.87
C LEU A 446 -5.47 -14.91 2.65
N ILE A 447 -6.10 -13.83 2.19
CA ILE A 447 -5.69 -13.03 1.04
C ILE A 447 -5.28 -11.63 1.49
N ASP A 448 -4.31 -11.07 0.79
CA ASP A 448 -3.84 -9.71 1.02
C ASP A 448 -3.91 -8.90 -0.28
N LEU A 449 -4.04 -7.58 -0.16
CA LEU A 449 -3.95 -6.67 -1.31
C LEU A 449 -2.58 -6.02 -1.43
N THR A 450 -1.76 -6.11 -0.38
CA THR A 450 -0.38 -5.62 -0.35
C THR A 450 0.57 -6.71 0.18
N GLY A 451 1.87 -6.50 0.03
CA GLY A 451 2.88 -7.44 0.50
C GLY A 451 3.03 -8.72 -0.33
N PRO A 452 3.91 -9.64 0.10
CA PRO A 452 4.30 -10.82 -0.66
C PRO A 452 3.15 -11.77 -1.01
N ARG A 453 2.08 -11.75 -0.21
CA ARG A 453 0.87 -12.55 -0.40
C ARG A 453 -0.22 -11.86 -1.23
N SER A 454 0.11 -10.72 -1.86
CA SER A 454 -0.88 -9.93 -2.57
C SER A 454 -1.54 -10.71 -3.72
N VAL A 455 -2.86 -10.53 -3.86
CA VAL A 455 -3.65 -11.04 -4.98
C VAL A 455 -3.71 -10.08 -6.17
N VAL A 456 -3.08 -8.90 -6.08
CA VAL A 456 -3.02 -7.93 -7.17
C VAL A 456 -2.37 -8.54 -8.41
N GLY A 457 -2.98 -8.33 -9.58
CA GLY A 457 -2.53 -8.92 -10.85
C GLY A 457 -2.84 -10.41 -11.02
N ARG A 458 -3.53 -11.05 -10.07
CA ARG A 458 -4.13 -12.39 -10.23
C ARG A 458 -5.55 -12.29 -10.79
N ALA A 459 -6.24 -13.42 -10.98
CA ALA A 459 -7.61 -13.43 -11.47
C ALA A 459 -8.61 -13.94 -10.44
N ILE A 460 -9.79 -13.33 -10.40
CA ILE A 460 -11.00 -13.95 -9.87
C ILE A 460 -11.60 -14.82 -10.98
N VAL A 461 -11.99 -16.05 -10.64
CA VAL A 461 -12.68 -16.99 -11.54
C VAL A 461 -13.98 -17.42 -10.89
N ILE A 462 -15.06 -17.41 -11.68
CA ILE A 462 -16.36 -17.98 -11.30
C ILE A 462 -16.55 -19.26 -12.10
N HIS A 463 -16.86 -20.35 -11.43
CA HIS A 463 -17.02 -21.66 -12.05
C HIS A 463 -18.49 -22.07 -12.19
N ALA A 464 -18.74 -23.12 -12.97
CA ALA A 464 -20.07 -23.60 -13.32
C ALA A 464 -20.77 -24.27 -12.14
N ASP A 465 -20.02 -25.02 -11.34
CA ASP A 465 -20.52 -25.83 -10.24
C ASP A 465 -20.07 -25.26 -8.89
N ARG A 466 -20.68 -25.79 -7.83
CA ARG A 466 -20.38 -25.48 -6.43
C ARG A 466 -18.95 -25.90 -6.06
N ASP A 467 -18.37 -25.20 -5.10
CA ASP A 467 -17.16 -25.66 -4.40
C ASP A 467 -17.50 -26.85 -3.48
N ASP A 468 -17.00 -28.04 -3.84
CA ASP A 468 -17.23 -29.29 -3.10
C ASP A 468 -16.19 -29.56 -2.00
N CYS A 469 -15.25 -28.63 -1.78
CA CYS A 469 -14.20 -28.69 -0.77
C CYS A 469 -13.23 -29.90 -0.90
N ASN A 470 -13.27 -30.66 -2.00
CA ASN A 470 -12.45 -31.87 -2.18
C ASN A 470 -11.11 -31.58 -2.88
N PRO A 471 -9.99 -32.19 -2.47
CA PRO A 471 -8.71 -32.05 -3.18
C PRO A 471 -8.71 -32.78 -4.54
N PRO A 472 -7.89 -32.36 -5.51
CA PRO A 472 -6.82 -31.36 -5.41
C PRO A 472 -7.24 -29.89 -5.67
N SER A 473 -8.42 -29.62 -6.22
CA SER A 473 -8.83 -28.24 -6.58
C SER A 473 -10.34 -27.96 -6.47
N GLY A 474 -11.12 -28.86 -5.88
CA GLY A 474 -12.57 -28.84 -5.95
C GLY A 474 -13.09 -29.15 -7.36
N ASN A 475 -14.09 -30.01 -7.50
CA ASN A 475 -14.65 -30.30 -8.83
C ASN A 475 -15.69 -29.23 -9.24
N ALA A 476 -15.23 -28.00 -9.47
CA ALA A 476 -16.09 -26.83 -9.71
C ALA A 476 -16.57 -26.67 -11.18
N GLY A 477 -16.22 -27.60 -12.08
CA GLY A 477 -16.66 -27.58 -13.47
C GLY A 477 -15.97 -26.52 -14.35
N SER A 478 -16.66 -26.08 -15.41
CA SER A 478 -16.13 -25.11 -16.37
C SER A 478 -16.04 -23.70 -15.79
N ARG A 479 -15.07 -22.90 -16.22
CA ARG A 479 -14.95 -21.49 -15.78
C ARG A 479 -15.91 -20.63 -16.58
N LEU A 480 -16.85 -19.98 -15.91
CA LEU A 480 -17.88 -19.14 -16.52
C LEU A 480 -17.41 -17.70 -16.73
N ALA A 481 -16.57 -17.18 -15.83
CA ALA A 481 -16.08 -15.81 -15.91
C ALA A 481 -14.69 -15.65 -15.31
N VAL A 482 -13.97 -14.63 -15.78
CA VAL A 482 -12.64 -14.24 -15.32
C VAL A 482 -12.55 -12.72 -15.18
N GLY A 483 -11.81 -12.23 -14.20
CA GLY A 483 -11.44 -10.83 -14.10
C GLY A 483 -10.10 -10.65 -13.41
N VAL A 484 -9.21 -9.85 -13.99
CA VAL A 484 -7.89 -9.57 -13.43
C VAL A 484 -8.02 -8.51 -12.33
N ILE A 485 -7.38 -8.77 -11.18
CA ILE A 485 -7.43 -7.91 -10.00
C ILE A 485 -6.56 -6.68 -10.23
N GLY A 486 -7.21 -5.53 -10.46
CA GLY A 486 -6.56 -4.26 -10.74
C GLY A 486 -6.54 -3.31 -9.54
N LEU A 487 -5.43 -2.62 -9.33
CA LEU A 487 -5.30 -1.57 -8.33
C LEU A 487 -6.36 -0.49 -8.54
N SER A 488 -6.94 0.03 -7.48
CA SER A 488 -7.95 1.08 -7.57
C SER A 488 -7.63 2.22 -6.64
N ALA A 489 -8.04 3.41 -7.06
CA ALA A 489 -8.01 4.54 -6.15
C ALA A 489 -8.87 4.20 -4.93
N VAL A 490 -8.27 4.23 -3.77
CA VAL A 490 -9.01 4.28 -2.51
C VAL A 490 -9.61 5.69 -2.50
N SER A 491 -10.94 5.84 -2.55
CA SER A 491 -11.64 7.08 -2.97
C SER A 491 -11.52 8.28 -2.00
N SER A 492 -10.42 8.40 -1.25
CA SER A 492 -9.99 9.57 -0.50
C SER A 492 -8.47 9.58 -0.23
N LEU A 493 -7.70 8.80 -0.99
CA LEU A 493 -6.36 8.34 -0.64
C LEU A 493 -5.63 8.06 -1.96
N GLU A 494 -4.79 8.99 -2.41
CA GLU A 494 -3.77 8.71 -3.43
C GLU A 494 -2.70 7.79 -2.82
N ILE A 495 -3.12 6.57 -2.47
CA ILE A 495 -2.21 5.49 -2.14
C ILE A 495 -1.81 4.91 -3.48
N ASN A 496 -0.70 5.43 -3.99
CA ASN A 496 0.13 4.63 -4.86
C ASN A 496 0.57 3.44 -4.01
N SER A 497 -0.07 2.29 -4.20
CA SER A 497 0.29 1.05 -3.51
C SER A 497 1.66 0.64 -4.02
N GLY A 498 2.70 1.18 -3.39
CA GLY A 498 4.02 0.58 -3.42
C GLY A 498 3.86 -0.79 -2.81
N TYR A 499 4.06 -1.82 -3.62
CA TYR A 499 4.08 -3.20 -3.18
C TYR A 499 5.25 -3.36 -2.18
N ALA A 500 4.99 -3.24 -0.89
CA ALA A 500 6.00 -3.45 0.14
C ALA A 500 6.14 -4.95 0.41
N GLY A 501 7.06 -5.61 -0.30
CA GLY A 501 7.40 -7.00 -0.04
C GLY A 501 8.80 -7.31 -0.56
N GLU A 502 9.80 -7.11 0.30
CA GLU A 502 11.10 -7.77 0.20
C GLU A 502 10.91 -9.25 0.60
N GLU A 503 10.78 -10.14 -0.37
CA GLU A 503 11.36 -11.48 -0.34
C GLU A 503 11.45 -12.01 -1.78
N ALA A 504 12.26 -13.06 -1.97
CA ALA A 504 12.80 -13.50 -3.25
C ALA A 504 11.84 -13.39 -4.45
N PRO A 505 12.33 -12.95 -5.63
CA PRO A 505 11.49 -12.83 -6.82
C PRO A 505 10.72 -14.13 -7.04
N PRO A 506 9.44 -14.06 -7.46
CA PRO A 506 8.76 -15.27 -7.91
C PRO A 506 9.67 -15.99 -8.91
N PRO A 507 9.61 -17.33 -9.02
CA PRO A 507 10.25 -18.00 -10.15
C PRO A 507 9.89 -17.20 -11.42
N ALA A 508 10.89 -16.88 -12.24
CA ALA A 508 10.79 -15.93 -13.35
C ALA A 508 9.37 -15.96 -13.94
N PHE A 509 8.62 -14.88 -13.83
CA PHE A 509 7.25 -14.80 -14.32
C PHE A 509 7.17 -13.79 -15.45
N ARG A 510 6.12 -13.92 -16.26
CA ARG A 510 5.81 -12.94 -17.30
C ARG A 510 4.49 -12.26 -16.94
N ALA A 511 4.14 -11.22 -17.68
CA ALA A 511 2.84 -10.61 -17.52
C ALA A 511 2.15 -10.42 -18.87
N VAL A 512 0.83 -10.26 -18.78
CA VAL A 512 -0.03 -10.06 -19.92
C VAL A 512 -1.13 -9.07 -19.60
N ALA A 513 -1.48 -8.23 -20.58
CA ALA A 513 -2.65 -7.37 -20.54
C ALA A 513 -3.49 -7.61 -21.79
N VAL A 514 -4.72 -8.08 -21.58
CA VAL A 514 -5.73 -8.15 -22.65
C VAL A 514 -6.47 -6.82 -22.66
N MET A 515 -6.33 -6.09 -23.77
CA MET A 515 -6.81 -4.73 -23.88
C MET A 515 -8.30 -4.72 -24.25
N GLN A 516 -9.06 -3.85 -23.60
CA GLN A 516 -10.44 -3.52 -23.94
C GLN A 516 -10.56 -2.07 -24.40
N SER A 517 -11.46 -1.81 -25.34
CA SER A 517 -11.83 -0.44 -25.73
C SER A 517 -12.53 0.26 -24.56
N ILE A 518 -12.15 1.51 -24.32
CA ILE A 518 -12.71 2.40 -23.31
C ILE A 518 -13.66 3.40 -23.98
N GLU A 519 -13.17 4.14 -24.97
CA GLU A 519 -13.96 5.13 -25.70
C GLU A 519 -14.22 4.70 -27.15
N GLU A 520 -15.29 5.26 -27.73
CA GLU A 520 -15.84 4.90 -29.03
C GLU A 520 -14.83 4.97 -30.20
N PRO A 521 -14.99 4.11 -31.22
CA PRO A 521 -16.01 3.09 -31.26
C PRO A 521 -15.67 1.94 -30.32
N LYS A 522 -16.69 1.40 -29.64
CA LYS A 522 -16.65 -0.01 -29.22
C LYS A 522 -16.55 -0.86 -30.47
N ASN A 523 -15.35 -0.88 -31.03
CA ASN A 523 -15.06 -1.54 -32.26
C ASN A 523 -14.98 -3.02 -31.91
N SER A 524 -15.97 -3.80 -32.35
CA SER A 524 -15.94 -5.26 -32.21
C SER A 524 -14.74 -5.91 -32.92
N ARG A 525 -13.97 -5.13 -33.70
CA ARG A 525 -12.71 -5.52 -34.33
C ARG A 525 -11.46 -5.11 -33.54
N PHE A 526 -11.60 -4.39 -32.42
CA PHE A 526 -10.44 -4.04 -31.60
C PHE A 526 -9.95 -5.27 -30.86
N GLU A 527 -8.70 -5.63 -31.13
CA GLU A 527 -8.03 -6.76 -30.50
C GLU A 527 -6.60 -6.33 -30.19
N ALA A 528 -6.21 -6.40 -28.93
CA ALA A 528 -4.82 -6.24 -28.53
C ALA A 528 -4.51 -7.06 -27.29
N THR A 529 -3.40 -7.79 -27.34
CA THR A 529 -2.82 -8.49 -26.20
C THR A 529 -1.36 -8.11 -26.09
N MET A 530 -0.97 -7.67 -24.91
CA MET A 530 0.34 -7.10 -24.62
C MET A 530 1.07 -7.99 -23.62
N TYR A 531 2.29 -8.40 -23.94
CA TYR A 531 3.13 -9.29 -23.16
C TYR A 531 4.34 -8.53 -22.61
N PHE A 532 4.75 -8.93 -21.41
CA PHE A 532 5.79 -8.26 -20.63
C PHE A 532 6.78 -9.29 -20.09
N GLU A 533 8.06 -8.97 -20.21
CA GLU A 533 9.16 -9.80 -19.71
C GLU A 533 10.24 -8.89 -19.13
N GLN A 534 10.69 -9.20 -17.91
CA GLN A 534 11.91 -8.62 -17.37
C GLN A 534 13.14 -9.21 -18.05
N ILE A 535 14.05 -8.36 -18.50
CA ILE A 535 15.31 -8.74 -19.16
C ILE A 535 16.51 -8.04 -18.50
N ASN A 536 17.73 -8.46 -18.87
CA ASN A 536 18.99 -7.87 -18.39
C ASN A 536 19.16 -7.91 -16.85
N GLY A 537 18.70 -8.99 -16.21
CA GLY A 537 18.72 -9.13 -14.76
C GLY A 537 17.71 -8.21 -14.09
N ASP A 538 16.48 -8.22 -14.59
CA ASP A 538 15.34 -7.42 -14.13
C ASP A 538 15.54 -5.89 -14.20
N LYS A 539 16.46 -5.42 -15.06
CA LYS A 539 16.74 -3.98 -15.21
C LYS A 539 15.84 -3.31 -16.22
N ASP A 540 15.45 -4.04 -17.27
CA ASP A 540 14.70 -3.50 -18.39
C ASP A 540 13.47 -4.33 -18.68
N LEU A 541 12.39 -3.65 -19.06
CA LEU A 541 11.14 -4.28 -19.42
C LEU A 541 11.05 -4.44 -20.94
N ARG A 542 10.91 -5.67 -21.43
CA ARG A 542 10.50 -5.92 -22.82
C ARG A 542 8.98 -5.97 -22.90
N ILE A 543 8.42 -5.21 -23.85
CA ILE A 543 6.99 -5.17 -24.15
C ILE A 543 6.78 -5.61 -25.60
N TYR A 544 5.86 -6.55 -25.80
CA TYR A 544 5.51 -7.07 -27.11
C TYR A 544 4.01 -7.23 -27.29
N GLY A 545 3.47 -6.93 -28.47
CA GLY A 545 2.09 -7.26 -28.78
C GLY A 545 1.67 -6.86 -30.19
N ILE A 546 0.52 -7.38 -30.59
CA ILE A 546 -0.14 -7.05 -31.86
C ILE A 546 -1.42 -6.31 -31.54
N VAL A 547 -1.66 -5.22 -32.25
CA VAL A 547 -2.84 -4.37 -32.11
C VAL A 547 -3.61 -4.35 -33.43
N LYS A 548 -4.92 -4.54 -33.38
CA LYS A 548 -5.83 -4.45 -34.53
C LYS A 548 -7.06 -3.62 -34.18
N GLY A 549 -7.71 -3.09 -35.21
CA GLY A 549 -8.98 -2.36 -35.07
C GLY A 549 -8.84 -0.90 -34.63
N LEU A 550 -7.63 -0.36 -34.58
CA LEU A 550 -7.38 1.08 -34.51
C LEU A 550 -7.29 1.69 -35.92
N GLN A 551 -7.33 3.02 -36.02
CA GLN A 551 -7.26 3.72 -37.30
C GLN A 551 -5.94 3.40 -38.02
N ALA A 552 -5.99 3.02 -39.30
CA ALA A 552 -4.78 2.77 -40.07
C ALA A 552 -3.96 4.06 -40.30
N SER A 553 -2.64 3.92 -40.40
CA SER A 553 -1.70 5.05 -40.57
C SER A 553 -1.77 6.10 -39.45
N SER A 554 -1.95 5.64 -38.20
CA SER A 554 -1.98 6.49 -37.01
C SER A 554 -0.82 6.18 -36.05
N VAL A 555 -0.60 7.08 -35.10
CA VAL A 555 0.37 6.90 -33.99
C VAL A 555 -0.36 7.14 -32.68
N HIS A 556 -0.12 6.26 -31.71
CA HIS A 556 -0.79 6.26 -30.42
C HIS A 556 0.23 6.22 -29.29
N GLY A 557 0.00 7.04 -28.26
CA GLY A 557 0.73 6.98 -26.99
C GLY A 557 0.37 5.73 -26.21
N ILE A 558 1.36 5.15 -25.53
CA ILE A 558 1.23 3.96 -24.71
C ILE A 558 1.84 4.22 -23.33
N HIS A 559 1.05 4.04 -22.27
CA HIS A 559 1.46 4.36 -20.91
C HIS A 559 1.00 3.32 -19.90
N VAL A 560 1.74 3.16 -18.80
CA VAL A 560 1.22 2.51 -17.58
C VAL A 560 0.59 3.59 -16.71
N HIS A 561 -0.68 3.39 -16.34
CA HIS A 561 -1.40 4.26 -15.43
C HIS A 561 -1.29 3.79 -13.98
N GLN A 562 -1.53 4.68 -13.03
CA GLN A 562 -1.38 4.35 -11.62
C GLN A 562 -2.38 3.28 -11.13
N ASN A 563 -3.58 3.19 -11.72
CA ASN A 563 -4.60 2.22 -11.33
C ASN A 563 -4.88 1.21 -12.45
N GLY A 564 -5.37 0.03 -12.07
CA GLY A 564 -5.98 -0.98 -12.93
C GLY A 564 -7.51 -1.00 -12.87
N ASP A 565 -8.15 0.05 -12.38
CA ASP A 565 -9.61 0.14 -12.25
C ASP A 565 -10.29 0.39 -13.61
N LEU A 566 -10.72 -0.71 -14.23
CA LEU A 566 -11.41 -0.72 -15.51
C LEU A 566 -12.92 -0.45 -15.43
N SER A 567 -13.45 -0.06 -14.26
CA SER A 567 -14.90 0.09 -14.06
C SER A 567 -15.49 1.35 -14.67
N SER A 568 -14.67 2.34 -15.01
CA SER A 568 -15.10 3.55 -15.68
C SER A 568 -15.11 3.37 -17.20
N ALA A 569 -16.26 3.63 -17.82
CA ALA A 569 -16.40 3.63 -19.27
C ALA A 569 -15.50 4.66 -19.98
N THR A 570 -15.07 5.73 -19.32
CA THR A 570 -14.13 6.72 -19.90
C THR A 570 -12.69 6.50 -19.42
N GLY A 571 -12.46 5.47 -18.60
CA GLY A 571 -11.19 5.21 -17.94
C GLY A 571 -10.84 6.22 -16.85
N ALA A 572 -11.79 7.01 -16.35
CA ALA A 572 -11.53 8.02 -15.31
C ALA A 572 -10.83 7.43 -14.07
N ASN A 573 -11.19 6.20 -13.70
CA ASN A 573 -10.65 5.52 -12.52
C ASN A 573 -9.20 5.02 -12.70
N LEU A 574 -8.66 5.03 -13.93
CA LEU A 574 -7.27 4.68 -14.20
C LEU A 574 -6.27 5.70 -13.62
N GLY A 575 -6.73 6.92 -13.36
CA GLY A 575 -5.87 8.00 -12.85
C GLY A 575 -4.85 8.49 -13.87
N GLY A 576 -3.78 9.12 -13.39
CA GLY A 576 -2.65 9.60 -14.20
C GLY A 576 -1.64 8.50 -14.55
N HIS A 577 -0.57 8.89 -15.23
CA HIS A 577 0.56 7.98 -15.52
C HIS A 577 1.20 7.53 -14.21
N TYR A 578 1.71 6.31 -14.19
CA TYR A 578 2.40 5.79 -13.02
C TYR A 578 3.73 6.54 -12.82
N ASN A 579 3.81 7.33 -11.76
CA ASN A 579 4.94 8.19 -11.47
C ASN A 579 5.32 8.13 -9.98
N PRO A 580 5.95 7.03 -9.53
CA PRO A 580 6.27 6.83 -8.11
C PRO A 580 7.27 7.87 -7.56
N TYR A 581 8.03 8.52 -8.45
CA TYR A 581 9.11 9.45 -8.09
C TYR A 581 8.81 10.92 -8.43
N SER A 582 7.57 11.23 -8.85
CA SER A 582 7.17 12.59 -9.25
C SER A 582 8.12 13.24 -10.27
N VAL A 583 8.68 12.45 -11.18
CA VAL A 583 9.57 12.91 -12.26
C VAL A 583 8.73 13.61 -13.33
N ALA A 584 9.32 14.54 -14.07
CA ALA A 584 8.63 15.14 -15.22
C ALA A 584 8.38 14.10 -16.32
N HIS A 585 7.30 14.29 -17.08
CA HIS A 585 6.98 13.45 -18.23
C HIS A 585 8.09 13.52 -19.28
N GLY A 586 8.36 12.41 -19.98
CA GLY A 586 9.33 12.38 -21.07
C GLY A 586 9.21 11.17 -21.99
N LEU A 587 9.76 11.27 -23.20
CA LEU A 587 9.82 10.14 -24.15
C LEU A 587 11.07 9.28 -23.90
N PRO A 588 10.99 7.93 -23.99
CA PRO A 588 12.18 7.07 -24.00
C PRO A 588 13.16 7.45 -25.13
N PRO A 589 14.49 7.34 -24.91
CA PRO A 589 15.18 6.88 -23.70
C PRO A 589 15.47 8.00 -22.68
N ASN A 590 14.87 9.19 -22.82
CA ASN A 590 15.16 10.32 -21.93
C ASN A 590 14.66 10.07 -20.49
N VAL A 591 15.10 10.94 -19.57
CA VAL A 591 14.53 11.02 -18.22
C VAL A 591 13.03 11.25 -18.32
N ARG A 592 12.29 10.38 -17.63
CA ARG A 592 10.83 10.26 -17.70
C ARG A 592 10.34 9.54 -16.46
N HIS A 593 9.04 9.51 -16.23
CA HIS A 593 8.49 8.67 -15.18
C HIS A 593 8.22 7.24 -15.64
N TYR A 594 8.04 6.32 -14.67
CA TYR A 594 7.93 4.88 -14.91
C TYR A 594 6.83 4.49 -15.89
N GLY A 595 5.72 5.23 -15.88
CA GLY A 595 4.58 4.99 -16.74
C GLY A 595 4.76 5.40 -18.21
N ASP A 596 5.81 6.15 -18.54
CA ASP A 596 6.00 6.64 -19.91
C ASP A 596 6.60 5.54 -20.77
N LEU A 597 5.88 5.00 -21.76
CA LEU A 597 6.42 3.96 -22.65
C LEU A 597 6.62 4.47 -24.08
N GLY A 598 6.14 5.68 -24.38
CA GLY A 598 6.29 6.34 -25.67
C GLY A 598 5.14 6.06 -26.62
N ASN A 599 5.45 5.63 -27.84
CA ASN A 599 4.49 5.54 -28.93
C ASN A 599 4.55 4.21 -29.68
N PHE A 600 3.45 3.84 -30.33
CA PHE A 600 3.41 2.79 -31.36
C PHE A 600 2.58 3.25 -32.57
N ALA A 601 2.82 2.64 -33.72
CA ALA A 601 2.13 2.96 -34.97
C ALA A 601 1.17 1.85 -35.40
N ILE A 602 0.07 2.25 -36.03
CA ILE A 602 -0.78 1.35 -36.82
C ILE A 602 -0.43 1.54 -38.28
N TYR A 603 -0.02 0.46 -38.94
CA TYR A 603 0.38 0.47 -40.33
C TYR A 603 -0.82 0.55 -41.27
N LYS A 604 -0.54 0.70 -42.57
CA LYS A 604 -1.55 0.87 -43.61
C LYS A 604 -2.51 -0.34 -43.72
N ASP A 605 -2.06 -1.53 -43.33
CA ASP A 605 -2.85 -2.76 -43.29
C ASP A 605 -3.80 -2.83 -42.08
N GLY A 606 -3.74 -1.84 -41.17
CA GLY A 606 -4.55 -1.79 -39.95
C GLY A 606 -3.96 -2.60 -38.78
N THR A 607 -2.74 -3.12 -38.92
CA THR A 607 -2.02 -3.84 -37.85
C THR A 607 -1.04 -2.90 -37.17
N GLY A 608 -0.94 -2.95 -35.85
CA GLY A 608 0.12 -2.34 -35.06
C GLY A 608 1.01 -3.41 -34.44
N TYR A 609 2.32 -3.18 -34.44
CA TYR A 609 3.28 -4.04 -33.76
C TYR A 609 3.96 -3.22 -32.67
N VAL A 610 3.79 -3.65 -31.42
CA VAL A 610 4.51 -3.11 -30.27
C VAL A 610 5.66 -4.07 -30.01
N ASN A 611 6.90 -3.58 -30.10
CA ASN A 611 8.10 -4.32 -29.76
C ASN A 611 9.14 -3.33 -29.24
N MET A 612 9.21 -3.16 -27.92
CA MET A 612 10.05 -2.15 -27.28
C MET A 612 10.74 -2.70 -26.05
N VAL A 613 11.90 -2.15 -25.74
CA VAL A 613 12.61 -2.34 -24.49
C VAL A 613 12.62 -1.01 -23.76
N VAL A 614 12.18 -1.03 -22.51
CA VAL A 614 11.96 0.15 -21.69
C VAL A 614 12.82 0.04 -20.44
N PRO A 615 13.90 0.84 -20.33
CA PRO A 615 14.80 0.76 -19.18
C PRO A 615 14.13 1.19 -17.87
N GLY A 616 14.49 0.48 -16.80
CA GLY A 616 14.16 0.82 -15.41
C GLY A 616 12.75 0.47 -14.93
N VAL A 617 11.84 0.01 -15.81
CA VAL A 617 10.47 -0.32 -15.41
C VAL A 617 10.42 -1.72 -14.78
N GLN A 618 9.79 -1.81 -13.60
CA GLN A 618 9.79 -3.01 -12.78
C GLN A 618 8.47 -3.78 -12.80
N MET A 619 8.54 -5.11 -12.80
CA MET A 619 7.37 -5.99 -12.60
C MET A 619 7.27 -6.55 -11.18
N SER A 620 8.27 -6.33 -10.33
CA SER A 620 8.32 -6.78 -8.94
C SER A 620 8.83 -5.67 -8.02
N GLY A 621 8.69 -5.88 -6.71
CA GLY A 621 9.08 -4.89 -5.72
C GLY A 621 8.15 -3.68 -5.69
N VAL A 622 8.55 -2.66 -4.94
CA VAL A 622 7.73 -1.46 -4.64
C VAL A 622 7.29 -0.70 -5.87
N ASP A 623 8.07 -0.76 -6.96
CA ASP A 623 7.79 -0.05 -8.21
C ASP A 623 7.07 -0.89 -9.28
N SER A 624 6.50 -2.03 -8.87
CA SER A 624 5.86 -2.95 -9.80
C SER A 624 4.71 -2.32 -10.59
N ILE A 625 4.66 -2.64 -11.89
CA ILE A 625 3.53 -2.33 -12.77
C ILE A 625 2.40 -3.37 -12.72
N ILE A 626 2.54 -4.45 -11.97
CA ILE A 626 1.52 -5.51 -11.88
C ILE A 626 0.24 -4.97 -11.22
N GLY A 627 -0.91 -5.34 -11.79
CA GLY A 627 -2.23 -4.86 -11.36
C GLY A 627 -2.54 -3.43 -11.76
N ARG A 628 -1.62 -2.72 -12.42
CA ARG A 628 -1.88 -1.43 -13.06
C ARG A 628 -2.44 -1.62 -14.47
N ALA A 629 -3.00 -0.57 -15.06
CA ALA A 629 -3.43 -0.63 -16.44
C ALA A 629 -2.33 -0.20 -17.41
N LEU A 630 -2.13 -0.97 -18.47
CA LEU A 630 -1.57 -0.45 -19.71
C LEU A 630 -2.69 0.30 -20.44
N VAL A 631 -2.39 1.47 -21.00
CA VAL A 631 -3.36 2.35 -21.66
C VAL A 631 -2.85 2.80 -23.02
N PHE A 632 -3.72 2.78 -24.02
CA PHE A 632 -3.52 3.41 -25.32
C PHE A 632 -4.31 4.71 -25.40
N HIS A 633 -3.69 5.74 -25.96
CA HIS A 633 -4.29 7.06 -26.15
C HIS A 633 -4.67 7.33 -27.61
N SER A 634 -5.59 8.27 -27.82
CA SER A 634 -6.13 8.61 -29.15
C SER A 634 -5.09 9.20 -30.11
N GLY A 635 -4.07 9.88 -29.57
CA GLY A 635 -3.00 10.50 -30.34
C GLY A 635 -1.62 10.08 -29.83
N SER A 636 -0.58 10.60 -30.48
CA SER A 636 0.81 10.34 -30.12
C SER A 636 1.21 11.10 -28.86
N ASP A 637 1.97 10.46 -27.98
CA ASP A 637 2.74 11.10 -26.92
C ASP A 637 3.82 12.04 -27.51
N LYS A 638 3.78 13.30 -27.08
CA LYS A 638 4.69 14.39 -27.47
C LYS A 638 5.85 14.57 -26.50
N GLY A 639 5.86 13.86 -25.38
CA GLY A 639 6.85 14.01 -24.32
C GLY A 639 6.69 15.29 -23.50
N THR A 640 5.53 15.93 -23.52
CA THR A 640 5.24 17.22 -22.87
C THR A 640 4.05 17.15 -21.93
N GLY A 641 3.92 18.14 -21.05
CA GLY A 641 2.79 18.23 -20.12
C GLY A 641 2.82 17.14 -19.03
N ALA A 642 1.67 16.93 -18.37
CA ALA A 642 1.54 15.93 -17.30
C ALA A 642 1.15 14.53 -17.81
N SER A 643 0.80 14.39 -19.09
CA SER A 643 0.29 13.13 -19.69
C SER A 643 0.75 12.93 -21.14
N GLY A 644 1.83 13.60 -21.55
CA GLY A 644 2.38 13.48 -22.89
C GLY A 644 1.57 14.19 -23.98
N ASP A 645 0.49 14.88 -23.63
CA ASP A 645 -0.49 15.45 -24.56
C ASP A 645 -1.02 14.42 -25.59
N ALA A 646 -1.07 13.14 -25.19
CA ALA A 646 -1.43 12.02 -26.06
C ALA A 646 -2.93 11.92 -26.37
N GLY A 647 -3.76 12.78 -25.78
CA GLY A 647 -5.22 12.77 -25.94
C GLY A 647 -5.94 11.78 -25.02
N VAL A 648 -7.19 11.47 -25.36
CA VAL A 648 -8.10 10.66 -24.52
C VAL A 648 -7.68 9.19 -24.48
N LYS A 649 -8.12 8.46 -23.45
CA LYS A 649 -7.82 7.03 -23.27
C LYS A 649 -8.79 6.20 -24.11
N ILE A 650 -8.27 5.44 -25.07
CA ILE A 650 -9.09 4.69 -26.04
C ILE A 650 -9.13 3.20 -25.77
N ALA A 651 -8.11 2.64 -25.12
CA ALA A 651 -8.09 1.24 -24.69
C ALA A 651 -7.25 1.06 -23.43
N ALA A 652 -7.60 0.07 -22.61
CA ALA A 652 -6.76 -0.35 -21.48
C ALA A 652 -6.91 -1.82 -21.14
N GLY A 653 -5.92 -2.38 -20.45
CA GLY A 653 -5.98 -3.71 -19.86
C GLY A 653 -5.17 -3.76 -18.57
N VAL A 654 -5.66 -4.49 -17.57
CA VAL A 654 -4.89 -4.71 -16.34
C VAL A 654 -3.72 -5.65 -16.66
N ILE A 655 -2.52 -5.28 -16.20
CA ILE A 655 -1.31 -6.08 -16.34
C ILE A 655 -1.35 -7.19 -15.29
N GLY A 656 -1.70 -8.40 -15.71
CA GLY A 656 -1.79 -9.58 -14.86
C GLY A 656 -0.57 -10.49 -14.96
N ILE A 657 -0.29 -11.21 -13.88
CA ILE A 657 0.81 -12.19 -13.80
C ILE A 657 0.43 -13.42 -14.65
N CYS A 658 1.38 -13.98 -15.40
CA CYS A 658 1.23 -15.23 -16.11
C CYS A 658 2.49 -16.11 -16.03
N ASP A 659 2.34 -17.40 -16.35
CA ASP A 659 3.45 -18.34 -16.37
C ASP A 659 4.47 -18.00 -17.46
N VAL A 660 5.69 -18.52 -17.38
CA VAL A 660 6.76 -18.26 -18.37
C VAL A 660 6.39 -18.62 -19.81
N ASN A 661 5.43 -19.51 -20.04
CA ASN A 661 4.98 -19.93 -21.35
C ASN A 661 3.76 -19.15 -21.88
N CYS A 662 3.22 -18.18 -21.12
CA CYS A 662 2.12 -17.33 -21.62
C CYS A 662 2.50 -16.52 -22.86
N TRP A 663 3.80 -16.31 -23.09
CA TRP A 663 4.30 -15.65 -24.29
C TRP A 663 4.23 -16.58 -25.52
N PRO A 664 3.64 -16.17 -26.64
CA PRO A 664 3.59 -16.97 -27.86
C PRO A 664 4.99 -17.19 -28.45
N ARG A 665 5.50 -18.44 -28.42
CA ARG A 665 6.84 -18.77 -28.98
C ARG A 665 6.96 -18.46 -30.47
N THR A 666 5.85 -18.45 -31.21
CA THR A 666 5.79 -18.17 -32.66
C THR A 666 5.99 -16.71 -33.03
N LEU A 667 5.85 -15.78 -32.09
CA LEU A 667 5.99 -14.33 -32.35
C LEU A 667 7.40 -13.79 -32.10
N ALA A 668 8.26 -14.57 -31.42
CA ALA A 668 9.65 -14.21 -31.12
C ALA A 668 10.61 -14.32 -32.33
N LEU A 669 10.13 -14.74 -33.50
CA LEU A 669 10.96 -15.05 -34.67
C LEU A 669 10.64 -14.23 -35.93
N GLN A 670 9.82 -13.19 -35.88
CA GLN A 670 9.75 -12.26 -37.01
C GLN A 670 10.92 -11.27 -36.91
N PRO A 671 11.93 -11.35 -37.79
CA PRO A 671 12.97 -10.34 -37.83
C PRO A 671 12.32 -8.99 -38.11
N VAL A 672 12.80 -7.96 -37.42
CA VAL A 672 12.53 -6.59 -37.81
C VAL A 672 13.18 -6.41 -39.18
N ASP A 673 12.41 -6.44 -40.26
CA ASP A 673 12.91 -5.92 -41.52
C ASP A 673 13.20 -4.43 -41.28
N GLU A 674 14.47 -4.05 -41.25
CA GLU A 674 14.93 -2.65 -41.31
C GLU A 674 14.62 -2.00 -42.68
N GLY A 675 13.50 -2.38 -43.29
CA GLY A 675 13.26 -2.32 -44.72
C GLY A 675 12.00 -1.59 -45.16
N GLU A 676 11.27 -0.91 -44.27
CA GLU A 676 10.30 0.11 -44.69
C GLU A 676 10.36 1.30 -43.74
N LYS A 677 11.39 2.13 -43.94
CA LYS A 677 11.35 3.53 -43.50
C LYS A 677 10.10 4.14 -44.11
N ILE A 678 9.13 4.47 -43.27
CA ILE A 678 8.06 5.41 -43.58
C ILE A 678 8.75 6.66 -44.12
N HIS A 679 8.65 6.92 -45.42
CA HIS A 679 9.17 8.13 -46.03
C HIS A 679 8.47 9.34 -45.38
N PRO A 680 9.20 10.30 -44.79
CA PRO A 680 8.62 11.55 -44.31
C PRO A 680 8.37 12.46 -45.53
N ALA A 681 7.31 12.19 -46.27
CA ALA A 681 6.85 13.06 -47.34
C ALA A 681 6.00 14.19 -46.73
N THR A 682 6.59 15.14 -45.99
CA THR A 682 5.92 16.44 -45.69
C THR A 682 6.77 17.58 -45.10
N TRP A 683 8.11 17.56 -45.10
CA TRP A 683 8.90 18.68 -44.53
C TRP A 683 10.14 19.15 -45.32
N VAL A 684 10.20 19.02 -46.64
CA VAL A 684 11.32 19.59 -47.45
C VAL A 684 10.84 20.48 -48.60
N ILE A 685 9.95 21.44 -48.32
CA ILE A 685 9.72 22.57 -49.25
C ILE A 685 10.27 23.90 -48.70
N LEU A 686 10.73 23.96 -47.44
CA LEU A 686 11.25 25.19 -46.84
C LEU A 686 12.76 25.12 -46.53
N ALA A 687 13.59 24.68 -47.49
CA ALA A 687 15.05 24.78 -47.34
C ALA A 687 15.85 24.90 -48.66
N VAL A 688 15.22 24.78 -49.84
CA VAL A 688 15.96 24.79 -51.13
C VAL A 688 15.79 26.10 -51.92
N VAL A 689 15.05 27.09 -51.40
CA VAL A 689 14.94 28.42 -52.07
C VAL A 689 16.02 29.42 -51.62
N ILE A 690 16.84 29.12 -50.60
CA ILE A 690 17.80 30.11 -50.03
C ILE A 690 19.27 29.87 -50.40
N VAL A 691 19.63 28.81 -51.14
CA VAL A 691 21.06 28.55 -51.48
C VAL A 691 21.40 28.64 -52.98
N ILE A 692 20.41 28.84 -53.87
CA ILE A 692 20.66 29.04 -55.33
C ILE A 692 20.79 30.54 -55.69
N ALA A 693 21.37 31.36 -54.81
CA ALA A 693 21.61 32.78 -55.10
C ALA A 693 23.08 33.24 -54.97
N ILE A 694 24.04 32.39 -54.57
CA ILE A 694 25.41 32.89 -54.27
C ILE A 694 26.57 32.17 -54.97
N ALA A 695 26.41 31.07 -55.71
CA ALA A 695 27.55 30.50 -56.45
C ALA A 695 27.15 29.93 -57.81
N GLY A 696 27.40 30.73 -58.86
CA GLY A 696 27.32 30.26 -60.24
C GLY A 696 28.44 29.28 -60.54
N ILE A 697 28.16 27.97 -60.43
CA ILE A 697 29.00 26.91 -61.00
C ILE A 697 28.07 25.84 -61.59
N ALA A 698 28.22 25.62 -62.89
CA ALA A 698 27.59 24.54 -63.62
C ALA A 698 28.31 23.21 -63.31
N ALA A 699 27.56 22.14 -63.01
CA ALA A 699 28.06 20.77 -63.08
C ALA A 699 26.93 19.79 -63.41
N GLY A 700 27.21 18.88 -64.34
CA GLY A 700 26.24 18.03 -65.03
C GLY A 700 25.58 16.91 -64.22
N VAL A 701 24.43 16.47 -64.73
CA VAL A 701 23.61 15.37 -64.21
C VAL A 701 24.15 14.03 -64.71
N VAL A 702 24.47 13.10 -63.80
CA VAL A 702 24.70 11.68 -64.10
C VAL A 702 23.55 10.86 -63.49
N PHE A 703 22.83 10.12 -64.33
CA PHE A 703 21.76 9.20 -63.89
C PHE A 703 22.34 7.84 -63.49
N TRP A 704 21.94 7.32 -62.33
CA TRP A 704 22.15 5.90 -61.96
C TRP A 704 20.80 5.16 -61.87
N ARG A 705 20.70 4.04 -62.59
CA ARG A 705 19.62 3.04 -62.46
C ARG A 705 20.08 1.93 -61.50
N LYS A 706 19.34 1.68 -60.41
CA LYS A 706 19.59 0.55 -59.50
C LYS A 706 19.13 -0.76 -60.17
N LYS A 707 20.05 -1.73 -60.34
CA LYS A 707 19.77 -3.09 -60.83
C LYS A 707 19.46 -4.03 -59.65
N LYS A 708 18.55 -4.99 -59.83
CA LYS A 708 18.11 -6.00 -58.85
C LYS A 708 19.27 -6.90 -58.38
N ALA A 709 19.23 -7.30 -57.11
CA ALA A 709 20.19 -8.20 -56.46
C ALA A 709 20.05 -9.66 -56.92
N ASN A 710 21.18 -10.31 -57.22
CA ASN A 710 21.52 -11.73 -56.96
C ASN A 710 22.79 -12.12 -57.74
N ALA A 711 23.95 -12.24 -57.06
CA ALA A 711 25.04 -13.20 -57.28
C ALA A 711 26.35 -12.78 -56.54
N PRO A 712 27.22 -13.74 -56.15
CA PRO A 712 28.32 -13.54 -55.20
C PRO A 712 29.67 -13.19 -55.87
N ASP A 713 30.58 -12.68 -55.05
CA ASP A 713 32.01 -12.44 -55.25
C ASP A 713 32.52 -11.26 -56.12
N SER A 714 33.22 -10.39 -55.38
CA SER A 714 34.50 -9.74 -55.71
C SER A 714 34.53 -8.33 -56.35
N LYS A 715 35.29 -7.49 -55.63
CA LYS A 715 36.06 -6.29 -56.01
C LYS A 715 35.30 -4.97 -56.22
N LEU A 716 35.67 -3.99 -55.38
CA LEU A 716 35.57 -2.56 -55.64
C LEU A 716 36.32 -2.23 -56.94
N ASP A 717 35.68 -1.48 -57.82
CA ASP A 717 36.35 -0.62 -58.79
C ASP A 717 35.63 0.74 -58.83
N PHE A 718 36.43 1.81 -58.74
CA PHE A 718 36.04 3.21 -58.86
C PHE A 718 35.95 3.61 -60.34
N ILE A 719 34.84 4.25 -60.73
CA ILE A 719 34.82 5.49 -61.54
C ILE A 719 33.68 6.37 -61.02
#